data_AF-A0A432SMN3-F1
#
_entry.id   AF-A0A432SMN3-F1
#
_cell.length_a   1.000
_cell.length_b   1.000
_cell.length_c   1.000
_cell.angle_alpha   90.00
_cell.angle_beta   90.00
_cell.angle_gamma   90.00
#
_symmetry.space_group_name_H-M   'P 1'
#
loop_
_entity.id
_entity.type
_entity.pdbx_description
1 polymer ?
#
loop_
_entity_poly.entity_id
_entity_poly.type
_entity_poly.pdbx_seq_one_letter_code
_entity_poly.pdbx_strand_id
1 'polypeptide(L)'
;MKSIVKKLSLIAISTMVGVTFSNAATELDKIMKERGLSQEDLLAAAKTYTPSGGRDKYIVFSSGGQSGQIMVYGVPSMRILKYIGVFTPEPWQGWGFDDDTKKVLAQGNIRGKEITWGDTHHPAISETDGKYDGKWLVINDKANPRLAVIDLSDFVTKQIVVNPVFKSEHGGSFFTPNSEYILEACQYAAPFDNNYHPIEEYKETYRGGVTVWKFDHEKGKIITDKSFVIEMPPYMQDLSDAGKEACYGWGFTNSFNSEMYTGGIEKGMPPFEAGMSRNDTDFLHVYNWKKLAELAKDDKNVKIINGARVIPIDVAVKNDALFLIPEPKSPHGVDVSPDGKYIVVCGKLDTHATVYSWDKIQKLIKNKDYAGKDPYGIPILDLKKAAHCQAELGLGPLHNQYGPKWKTDGEIYTSLYVDSQVVRWNYLTCKVTDRQNVNYNIGHLCGMEGKTEDPQGEYIIALNKLAIDRFNEIGPLHPQNHQLIDISGKKMQLLYDMPVPLGEPHQAVAIRASKLHTHVRYKMGTNAFTGEIHEGKTLAGQEKIVRKGNHVYVYGTVVRSHINPEHVTVNKGDTVTFYLTNLERAEDETHGFTVDDYNVHTSLEPGKTVAVTFKADNEGVFPYYCTEFCSALHLEMMGYLLVKDPNKKYTSAAKLKMAKMSPEQLKAEYDKTVATNKATDAVIQSVVKFLKDNHYERYPTVKALVEDALDQYGKIPEQKKKADEAVKAGDLEKAILFENMIWQYMVKTADVGIRAKDLLVKKIATPMSEAAQRGHAAYLEGGCNGCHVIGKVSSGPDLVGVLSRHENGEKWVKQWIMHPEKMYDNPYIKSMTNY
;
A
#
# COMPACT_ATOMS: atom_id res chain seq x y z
N MET A 1 -83.19 26.40 0.95
CA MET A 1 -83.66 26.24 -0.45
C MET A 1 -82.73 27.01 -1.37
N LYS A 2 -82.22 26.33 -2.42
CA LYS A 2 -81.85 26.83 -3.77
C LYS A 2 -80.91 28.05 -3.87
N SER A 3 -79.67 27.91 -4.35
CA SER A 3 -79.23 27.59 -5.72
C SER A 3 -79.16 28.81 -6.66
N ILE A 4 -77.91 29.14 -7.01
CA ILE A 4 -77.42 29.43 -8.37
C ILE A 4 -77.49 30.87 -8.92
N VAL A 5 -76.29 31.47 -8.98
CA VAL A 5 -75.60 32.07 -10.15
C VAL A 5 -76.35 33.11 -10.99
N LYS A 6 -75.74 34.30 -11.14
CA LYS A 6 -75.16 34.82 -12.41
C LYS A 6 -74.68 36.27 -12.20
N LYS A 7 -73.35 36.48 -12.28
CA LYS A 7 -72.58 36.80 -13.51
C LYS A 7 -72.89 38.22 -14.00
N LEU A 8 -71.95 39.16 -13.79
CA LEU A 8 -71.51 40.20 -14.74
C LEU A 8 -70.65 41.27 -14.02
N SER A 9 -69.42 40.93 -13.60
CA SER A 9 -68.40 41.95 -13.26
C SER A 9 -66.94 41.48 -13.38
N LEU A 10 -66.68 40.29 -13.93
CA LEU A 10 -65.36 39.63 -13.93
C LEU A 10 -64.67 39.61 -15.30
N ILE A 11 -65.00 40.57 -16.18
CA ILE A 11 -64.44 40.68 -17.54
C ILE A 11 -64.14 42.16 -17.83
N ALA A 12 -63.26 42.79 -17.04
CA ALA A 12 -62.71 44.13 -17.34
C ALA A 12 -61.42 44.45 -16.56
N ILE A 13 -60.68 43.45 -16.08
CA ILE A 13 -59.30 43.63 -15.58
C ILE A 13 -58.48 42.47 -16.14
N SER A 14 -58.32 42.50 -17.45
CA SER A 14 -57.50 41.56 -18.21
C SER A 14 -56.85 42.32 -19.37
N THR A 15 -55.97 43.27 -19.06
CA THR A 15 -54.94 43.79 -19.97
C THR A 15 -54.06 44.78 -19.20
N MET A 16 -52.73 44.61 -19.26
CA MET A 16 -51.68 45.44 -18.63
C MET A 16 -51.33 45.18 -17.16
N VAL A 17 -51.07 43.91 -16.80
CA VAL A 17 -49.84 43.53 -16.08
C VAL A 17 -49.43 42.15 -16.63
N GLY A 18 -49.15 42.11 -17.94
CA GLY A 18 -48.26 41.09 -18.49
C GLY A 18 -46.86 41.45 -18.03
N VAL A 19 -46.55 41.19 -16.76
CA VAL A 19 -45.16 41.09 -16.33
C VAL A 19 -44.65 39.85 -17.04
N THR A 20 -43.90 40.09 -18.10
CA THR A 20 -42.85 39.21 -18.58
C THR A 20 -41.99 38.80 -17.37
N PHE A 21 -42.43 37.76 -16.65
CA PHE A 21 -41.51 36.81 -16.05
C PHE A 21 -40.90 36.05 -17.23
N SER A 22 -40.06 36.74 -17.99
CA SER A 22 -38.93 36.09 -18.62
C SER A 22 -38.10 35.54 -17.46
N ASN A 23 -38.46 34.34 -16.99
CA ASN A 23 -37.59 33.51 -16.19
C ASN A 23 -36.35 33.34 -17.06
N ALA A 24 -35.32 34.17 -16.83
CA ALA A 24 -33.98 33.84 -17.26
C ALA A 24 -33.71 32.48 -16.60
N ALA A 25 -33.73 31.42 -17.42
CA ALA A 25 -33.32 30.09 -16.96
C ALA A 25 -32.00 30.28 -16.23
N THR A 26 -31.91 29.81 -14.98
CA THR A 26 -30.64 29.91 -14.26
C THR A 26 -29.57 29.15 -15.06
N GLU A 27 -28.29 29.50 -14.90
CA GLU A 27 -27.22 28.74 -15.56
C GLU A 27 -27.31 27.23 -15.23
N LEU A 28 -27.80 26.91 -14.03
CA LEU A 28 -28.12 25.54 -13.62
C LEU A 28 -29.24 24.91 -14.48
N ASP A 29 -30.36 25.60 -14.70
CA ASP A 29 -31.46 25.11 -15.53
C ASP A 29 -31.00 24.85 -16.98
N LYS A 30 -30.14 25.73 -17.49
CA LYS A 30 -29.54 25.58 -18.82
C LYS A 30 -28.65 24.33 -18.88
N ILE A 31 -27.76 24.14 -17.90
CA ILE A 31 -26.89 22.95 -17.81
C ILE A 31 -27.73 21.67 -17.68
N MET A 32 -28.76 21.68 -16.82
CA MET A 32 -29.66 20.53 -16.68
C MET A 32 -30.29 20.16 -18.01
N LYS A 33 -30.81 21.15 -18.75
CA LYS A 33 -31.41 20.92 -20.06
C LYS A 33 -30.40 20.43 -21.09
N GLU A 34 -29.22 21.03 -21.15
CA GLU A 34 -28.15 20.66 -22.11
C GLU A 34 -27.64 19.25 -21.88
N ARG A 35 -27.56 18.81 -20.62
CA ARG A 35 -27.07 17.48 -20.24
C ARG A 35 -28.17 16.44 -20.03
N GLY A 36 -29.45 16.83 -20.13
CA GLY A 36 -30.59 15.95 -19.86
C GLY A 36 -30.73 15.50 -18.40
N LEU A 37 -30.29 16.33 -17.44
CA LEU A 37 -30.29 16.00 -16.01
C LEU A 37 -31.64 16.29 -15.35
N SER A 38 -32.07 15.39 -14.47
CA SER A 38 -33.20 15.57 -13.58
C SER A 38 -32.82 16.27 -12.27
N GLN A 39 -33.81 16.66 -11.47
CA GLN A 39 -33.57 17.18 -10.12
C GLN A 39 -33.00 16.10 -9.18
N GLU A 40 -33.33 14.83 -9.42
CA GLU A 40 -32.79 13.72 -8.66
C GLU A 40 -31.30 13.53 -8.93
N ASP A 41 -30.87 13.68 -10.19
CA ASP A 41 -29.44 13.64 -10.57
C ASP A 41 -28.67 14.76 -9.87
N LEU A 42 -29.24 15.96 -9.78
CA LEU A 42 -28.61 17.06 -9.04
C LEU A 42 -28.56 16.82 -7.54
N LEU A 43 -29.60 16.21 -6.95
CA LEU A 43 -29.61 15.87 -5.53
C LEU A 43 -28.56 14.79 -5.24
N ALA A 44 -28.45 13.77 -6.08
CA ALA A 44 -27.44 12.72 -5.98
C ALA A 44 -26.03 13.30 -6.13
N ALA A 45 -25.82 14.18 -7.10
CA ALA A 45 -24.58 14.93 -7.26
C ALA A 45 -24.28 15.76 -6.01
N ALA A 46 -25.23 16.49 -5.44
CA ALA A 46 -25.02 17.29 -4.23
C ALA A 46 -24.70 16.43 -2.99
N LYS A 47 -25.27 15.23 -2.88
CA LYS A 47 -25.00 14.28 -1.78
C LYS A 47 -23.64 13.62 -1.85
N THR A 48 -23.06 13.52 -3.05
CA THR A 48 -21.76 12.86 -3.30
C THR A 48 -20.64 13.85 -3.55
N TYR A 49 -20.97 15.08 -3.95
CA TYR A 49 -20.01 16.12 -4.21
C TYR A 49 -19.23 16.48 -2.94
N THR A 50 -17.91 16.28 -3.02
CA THR A 50 -16.96 16.77 -2.03
C THR A 50 -16.11 17.86 -2.68
N PRO A 51 -16.18 19.12 -2.22
CA PRO A 51 -15.46 20.23 -2.85
C PRO A 51 -13.94 20.04 -2.74
N SER A 52 -13.19 20.79 -3.56
CA SER A 52 -11.72 20.83 -3.50
C SER A 52 -11.22 21.09 -2.08
N GLY A 53 -10.27 20.27 -1.61
CA GLY A 53 -9.77 20.30 -0.23
C GLY A 53 -10.69 19.64 0.82
N GLY A 54 -11.91 19.27 0.45
CA GLY A 54 -12.84 18.53 1.31
C GLY A 54 -12.41 17.07 1.54
N ARG A 55 -12.78 16.54 2.71
CA ARG A 55 -12.45 15.18 3.15
C ARG A 55 -13.71 14.32 3.24
N ASP A 56 -13.58 13.08 2.81
CA ASP A 56 -14.60 12.06 2.94
C ASP A 56 -14.81 11.65 4.42
N LYS A 57 -16.03 11.25 4.76
CA LYS A 57 -16.40 10.85 6.12
C LYS A 57 -15.95 9.44 6.44
N TYR A 58 -15.96 8.56 5.44
CA TYR A 58 -15.54 7.18 5.56
C TYR A 58 -14.48 6.85 4.51
N ILE A 59 -13.61 5.92 4.87
CA ILE A 59 -12.64 5.29 3.98
C ILE A 59 -13.05 3.83 3.80
N VAL A 60 -13.05 3.36 2.57
CA VAL A 60 -13.39 1.98 2.21
C VAL A 60 -12.15 1.26 1.73
N PHE A 61 -11.94 0.05 2.25
CA PHE A 61 -10.95 -0.91 1.79
C PHE A 61 -11.69 -2.03 1.04
N SER A 62 -11.54 -2.04 -0.27
CA SER A 62 -12.15 -3.02 -1.16
C SER A 62 -11.09 -4.02 -1.59
N SER A 63 -11.46 -5.30 -1.65
CA SER A 63 -10.65 -6.28 -2.38
C SER A 63 -10.44 -5.81 -3.82
N GLY A 64 -9.31 -6.15 -4.41
CA GLY A 64 -9.04 -5.94 -5.84
C GLY A 64 -9.39 -7.17 -6.69
N GLY A 65 -9.99 -8.21 -6.09
CA GLY A 65 -10.20 -9.50 -6.75
C GLY A 65 -8.89 -10.09 -7.26
N GLN A 66 -8.94 -10.52 -8.52
CA GLN A 66 -7.88 -11.20 -9.27
C GLN A 66 -6.66 -10.30 -9.56
N SER A 67 -6.74 -9.01 -9.24
CA SER A 67 -5.59 -8.12 -9.31
C SER A 67 -4.59 -8.39 -8.18
N GLY A 68 -5.07 -8.90 -7.04
CA GLY A 68 -4.24 -9.23 -5.88
C GLY A 68 -3.86 -8.04 -5.00
N GLN A 69 -4.45 -6.86 -5.22
CA GLN A 69 -4.26 -5.65 -4.39
C GLN A 69 -5.50 -5.32 -3.54
N ILE A 70 -5.40 -4.28 -2.70
CA ILE A 70 -6.53 -3.60 -2.06
C ILE A 70 -6.74 -2.23 -2.73
N MET A 71 -7.99 -1.91 -3.07
CA MET A 71 -8.39 -0.57 -3.52
C MET A 71 -8.95 0.23 -2.35
N VAL A 72 -8.49 1.47 -2.20
CA VAL A 72 -8.91 2.40 -1.14
C VAL A 72 -9.65 3.59 -1.75
N TYR A 73 -10.85 3.89 -1.28
CA TYR A 73 -11.62 5.04 -1.76
C TYR A 73 -12.44 5.72 -0.65
N GLY A 74 -12.79 6.99 -0.87
CA GLY A 74 -13.57 7.80 0.08
C GLY A 74 -15.08 7.73 -0.15
N VAL A 75 -15.86 7.88 0.92
CA VAL A 75 -17.34 8.01 0.88
C VAL A 75 -17.75 9.30 1.60
N PRO A 76 -18.63 10.14 1.01
CA PRO A 76 -19.53 9.82 -0.12
C PRO A 76 -19.00 10.17 -1.52
N SER A 77 -17.77 10.65 -1.67
CA SER A 77 -17.27 11.08 -3.00
C SER A 77 -17.02 9.96 -3.98
N MET A 78 -16.83 8.73 -3.49
CA MET A 78 -16.46 7.55 -4.28
C MET A 78 -15.15 7.72 -5.04
N ARG A 79 -14.28 8.65 -4.61
CA ARG A 79 -12.97 8.87 -5.24
C ARG A 79 -11.98 7.82 -4.78
N ILE A 80 -11.34 7.14 -5.73
CA ILE A 80 -10.20 6.25 -5.46
C ILE A 80 -9.04 7.11 -4.95
N LEU A 81 -8.48 6.70 -3.81
CA LEU A 81 -7.41 7.40 -3.11
C LEU A 81 -6.07 6.66 -3.21
N LYS A 82 -6.09 5.33 -3.23
CA LYS A 82 -4.86 4.50 -3.21
C LYS A 82 -5.15 3.07 -3.65
N TYR A 83 -4.15 2.42 -4.25
CA TYR A 83 -4.03 0.96 -4.26
C TYR A 83 -2.93 0.54 -3.29
N ILE A 84 -3.10 -0.58 -2.61
CA ILE A 84 -2.09 -1.16 -1.73
C ILE A 84 -1.58 -2.44 -2.37
N GLY A 85 -0.28 -2.50 -2.67
CA GLY A 85 0.38 -3.74 -3.08
C GLY A 85 0.28 -4.82 -2.01
N VAL A 86 -0.23 -6.01 -2.37
CA VAL A 86 -0.38 -7.15 -1.46
C VAL A 86 0.23 -8.42 -2.06
N PHE A 87 -0.48 -9.13 -2.95
CA PHE A 87 -0.06 -10.44 -3.44
C PHE A 87 0.58 -10.41 -4.83
N THR A 88 0.35 -9.31 -5.55
CA THR A 88 0.84 -9.08 -6.91
C THR A 88 1.77 -7.87 -6.88
N PRO A 89 2.91 -7.89 -7.61
CA PRO A 89 3.76 -6.72 -7.77
C PRO A 89 2.94 -5.49 -8.23
N GLU A 90 3.23 -4.34 -7.62
CA GLU A 90 2.58 -3.07 -7.93
C GLU A 90 3.71 -2.05 -8.16
N PRO A 91 3.95 -1.65 -9.42
CA PRO A 91 5.16 -0.91 -9.77
C PRO A 91 5.16 0.53 -9.27
N TRP A 92 4.03 1.22 -9.10
CA TRP A 92 4.06 2.63 -8.67
C TRP A 92 4.64 2.78 -7.25
N GLN A 93 4.26 1.89 -6.32
CA GLN A 93 4.80 1.84 -4.97
C GLN A 93 6.17 1.13 -4.87
N GLY A 94 6.72 0.65 -5.99
CA GLY A 94 7.90 -0.23 -6.00
C GLY A 94 7.67 -1.61 -5.37
N TRP A 95 6.42 -2.00 -5.13
CA TRP A 95 6.06 -3.26 -4.48
C TRP A 95 6.42 -4.45 -5.37
N GLY A 96 7.43 -5.23 -4.92
CA GLY A 96 7.96 -6.38 -5.63
C GLY A 96 9.21 -6.09 -6.45
N PHE A 97 9.76 -4.87 -6.37
CA PHE A 97 10.90 -4.45 -7.17
C PHE A 97 12.15 -4.12 -6.33
N ASP A 98 11.98 -3.76 -5.06
CA ASP A 98 13.07 -3.59 -4.09
C ASP A 98 13.26 -4.80 -3.17
N ASP A 99 14.36 -4.82 -2.42
CA ASP A 99 14.76 -6.00 -1.65
C ASP A 99 13.77 -6.35 -0.54
N ASP A 100 13.15 -5.37 0.12
CA ASP A 100 12.27 -5.63 1.26
C ASP A 100 10.87 -6.03 0.79
N THR A 101 10.34 -5.39 -0.23
CA THR A 101 9.06 -5.80 -0.84
C THR A 101 9.13 -7.21 -1.42
N LYS A 102 10.24 -7.56 -2.10
CA LYS A 102 10.52 -8.94 -2.56
C LYS A 102 10.59 -9.92 -1.40
N LYS A 103 11.23 -9.56 -0.29
CA LYS A 103 11.26 -10.42 0.92
C LYS A 103 9.86 -10.65 1.48
N VAL A 104 9.00 -9.63 1.54
CA VAL A 104 7.62 -9.81 2.03
C VAL A 104 6.80 -10.68 1.08
N LEU A 105 6.85 -10.42 -0.23
CA LEU A 105 6.19 -11.27 -1.23
C LEU A 105 6.64 -12.73 -1.15
N ALA A 106 7.95 -12.96 -0.97
CA ALA A 106 8.51 -14.30 -0.85
C ALA A 106 8.00 -15.08 0.39
N GLN A 107 7.47 -14.41 1.41
CA GLN A 107 6.78 -15.08 2.53
C GLN A 107 5.52 -15.83 2.04
N GLY A 108 4.93 -15.38 0.94
CA GLY A 108 3.81 -16.02 0.26
C GLY A 108 4.20 -17.15 -0.71
N ASN A 109 5.46 -17.56 -0.77
CA ASN A 109 5.89 -18.66 -1.65
C ASN A 109 5.31 -19.99 -1.17
N ILE A 110 4.66 -20.72 -2.08
CA ILE A 110 4.01 -21.99 -1.75
C ILE A 110 4.89 -23.14 -2.23
N ARG A 111 5.32 -23.99 -1.31
CA ARG A 111 6.16 -25.18 -1.59
C ARG A 111 7.43 -24.84 -2.38
N GLY A 112 8.06 -23.71 -2.04
CA GLY A 112 9.29 -23.22 -2.70
C GLY A 112 9.06 -22.58 -4.08
N LYS A 113 7.81 -22.46 -4.54
CA LYS A 113 7.46 -21.79 -5.79
C LYS A 113 7.03 -20.35 -5.52
N GLU A 114 7.57 -19.43 -6.32
CA GLU A 114 7.16 -18.03 -6.34
C GLU A 114 5.74 -17.88 -6.91
N ILE A 115 4.94 -17.05 -6.25
CA ILE A 115 3.55 -16.77 -6.61
C ILE A 115 3.41 -15.26 -6.87
N THR A 116 3.17 -14.90 -8.13
CA THR A 116 3.26 -13.51 -8.62
C THR A 116 1.90 -12.85 -8.88
N TRP A 117 0.80 -13.51 -8.53
CA TRP A 117 -0.56 -13.00 -8.66
C TRP A 117 -1.38 -13.45 -7.45
N GLY A 118 -2.56 -12.87 -7.22
CA GLY A 118 -3.48 -13.31 -6.17
C GLY A 118 -4.92 -12.94 -6.48
N ASP A 119 -5.84 -13.54 -5.73
CA ASP A 119 -7.28 -13.36 -5.85
C ASP A 119 -7.87 -12.94 -4.50
N THR A 120 -7.76 -11.64 -4.22
CA THR A 120 -8.16 -11.05 -2.93
C THR A 120 -9.67 -11.10 -2.74
N HIS A 121 -10.14 -11.59 -1.60
CA HIS A 121 -11.57 -11.71 -1.35
C HIS A 121 -12.08 -10.82 -0.22
N HIS A 122 -11.75 -11.12 1.04
CA HIS A 122 -12.42 -10.54 2.21
C HIS A 122 -11.48 -9.67 3.05
N PRO A 123 -11.45 -8.34 2.84
CA PRO A 123 -10.73 -7.48 3.75
C PRO A 123 -11.45 -7.40 5.11
N ALA A 124 -10.70 -7.33 6.20
CA ALA A 124 -11.23 -7.06 7.53
C ALA A 124 -10.30 -6.14 8.34
N ILE A 125 -10.89 -5.25 9.11
CA ILE A 125 -10.17 -4.29 9.95
C ILE A 125 -10.14 -4.80 11.38
N SER A 126 -9.02 -4.61 12.07
CA SER A 126 -8.89 -4.97 13.49
C SER A 126 -9.91 -4.27 14.37
N GLU A 127 -10.36 -5.01 15.37
CA GLU A 127 -11.34 -4.59 16.37
C GLU A 127 -10.77 -4.61 17.79
N THR A 128 -11.22 -3.64 18.59
CA THR A 128 -11.10 -3.58 20.04
C THR A 128 -12.49 -3.35 20.62
N ASP A 129 -12.93 -4.20 21.55
CA ASP A 129 -14.30 -4.19 22.10
C ASP A 129 -15.37 -4.18 20.99
N GLY A 130 -15.16 -5.02 19.97
CA GLY A 130 -16.09 -5.21 18.85
C GLY A 130 -16.20 -4.02 17.91
N LYS A 131 -15.29 -3.04 18.00
CA LYS A 131 -15.30 -1.82 17.17
C LYS A 131 -13.99 -1.68 16.43
N TYR A 132 -14.05 -1.27 15.17
CA TYR A 132 -12.83 -0.98 14.41
C TYR A 132 -11.97 0.06 15.12
N ASP A 133 -10.69 -0.28 15.29
CA ASP A 133 -9.66 0.56 15.92
C ASP A 133 -8.73 1.24 14.89
N GLY A 134 -8.84 0.87 13.61
CA GLY A 134 -8.12 1.51 12.52
C GLY A 134 -6.62 1.24 12.48
N LYS A 135 -6.13 0.17 13.12
CA LYS A 135 -4.69 -0.17 13.16
C LYS A 135 -4.26 -1.14 12.06
N TRP A 136 -4.99 -2.23 11.90
CA TRP A 136 -4.59 -3.33 11.02
C TRP A 136 -5.71 -3.66 10.04
N LEU A 137 -5.32 -4.03 8.83
CA LEU A 137 -6.18 -4.62 7.82
C LEU A 137 -5.60 -5.98 7.45
N VAL A 138 -6.46 -6.98 7.30
CA VAL A 138 -6.09 -8.30 6.79
C VAL A 138 -6.88 -8.63 5.54
N ILE A 139 -6.29 -9.42 4.65
CA ILE A 139 -6.90 -9.83 3.39
C ILE A 139 -6.36 -11.19 2.95
N ASN A 140 -7.24 -12.08 2.52
CA ASN A 140 -6.92 -13.43 2.07
C ASN A 140 -6.70 -13.50 0.55
N ASP A 141 -6.06 -14.57 0.08
CA ASP A 141 -5.92 -14.95 -1.33
C ASP A 141 -6.57 -16.31 -1.58
N LYS A 142 -7.70 -16.29 -2.28
CA LYS A 142 -8.46 -17.52 -2.57
C LYS A 142 -7.72 -18.54 -3.42
N ALA A 143 -6.99 -18.04 -4.42
CA ALA A 143 -6.36 -18.88 -5.42
C ALA A 143 -5.14 -19.61 -4.88
N ASN A 144 -4.38 -18.94 -3.99
CA ASN A 144 -3.19 -19.48 -3.36
C ASN A 144 -3.30 -19.17 -1.85
N PRO A 145 -3.81 -20.10 -1.02
CA PRO A 145 -4.17 -19.83 0.37
C PRO A 145 -3.10 -19.08 1.18
N ARG A 146 -3.31 -17.76 1.32
CA ARG A 146 -2.37 -16.80 1.90
C ARG A 146 -3.15 -15.68 2.58
N LEU A 147 -2.70 -15.31 3.77
CA LEU A 147 -3.26 -14.18 4.51
C LEU A 147 -2.22 -13.09 4.64
N ALA A 148 -2.57 -11.85 4.27
CA ALA A 148 -1.71 -10.69 4.41
C ALA A 148 -2.15 -9.79 5.57
N VAL A 149 -1.17 -9.15 6.23
CA VAL A 149 -1.39 -8.12 7.24
C VAL A 149 -0.85 -6.79 6.72
N ILE A 150 -1.69 -5.76 6.79
CA ILE A 150 -1.43 -4.39 6.35
C ILE A 150 -1.52 -3.48 7.57
N ASP A 151 -0.53 -2.61 7.75
CA ASP A 151 -0.53 -1.56 8.76
C ASP A 151 -1.26 -0.34 8.20
N LEU A 152 -2.30 0.13 8.89
CA LEU A 152 -3.09 1.27 8.46
C LEU A 152 -2.49 2.62 8.89
N SER A 153 -1.39 2.63 9.64
CA SER A 153 -0.65 3.86 9.92
C SER A 153 0.14 4.37 8.71
N ASP A 154 0.55 3.48 7.80
CA ASP A 154 1.29 3.83 6.59
C ASP A 154 0.78 3.14 5.30
N PHE A 155 -0.25 2.29 5.41
CA PHE A 155 -0.90 1.59 4.31
C PHE A 155 0.06 0.66 3.56
N VAL A 156 0.90 -0.07 4.30
CA VAL A 156 1.90 -1.01 3.74
C VAL A 156 1.67 -2.42 4.27
N THR A 157 1.72 -3.40 3.35
CA THR A 157 1.71 -4.84 3.68
C THR A 157 2.99 -5.22 4.43
N LYS A 158 2.85 -5.73 5.66
CA LYS A 158 3.96 -6.06 6.56
C LYS A 158 4.30 -7.55 6.60
N GLN A 159 3.30 -8.39 6.38
CA GLN A 159 3.43 -9.83 6.53
C GLN A 159 2.51 -10.54 5.53
N ILE A 160 2.99 -11.64 4.97
CA ILE A 160 2.17 -12.64 4.29
C ILE A 160 2.45 -13.99 4.95
N VAL A 161 1.41 -14.75 5.26
CA VAL A 161 1.52 -16.13 5.73
C VAL A 161 0.83 -17.06 4.74
N VAL A 162 1.38 -18.26 4.54
CA VAL A 162 0.78 -19.31 3.70
C VAL A 162 0.03 -20.28 4.60
N ASN A 163 -1.20 -20.64 4.22
CA ASN A 163 -1.92 -21.71 4.89
C ASN A 163 -1.30 -23.08 4.49
N PRO A 164 -0.78 -23.87 5.44
CA PRO A 164 0.01 -25.06 5.11
C PRO A 164 -0.84 -26.29 4.72
N VAL A 165 -2.15 -26.27 4.95
CA VAL A 165 -3.04 -27.42 4.71
C VAL A 165 -4.07 -27.15 3.61
N PHE A 166 -4.67 -25.96 3.57
CA PHE A 166 -5.67 -25.64 2.56
C PHE A 166 -5.06 -25.45 1.17
N LYS A 167 -5.84 -25.77 0.14
CA LYS A 167 -5.48 -25.58 -1.27
C LYS A 167 -6.31 -24.49 -1.96
N SER A 168 -7.39 -24.06 -1.30
CA SER A 168 -8.15 -22.85 -1.62
C SER A 168 -8.83 -22.36 -0.34
N GLU A 169 -8.85 -21.05 -0.13
CA GLU A 169 -9.55 -20.39 0.97
C GLU A 169 -10.58 -19.42 0.43
N HIS A 170 -11.63 -19.12 1.19
CA HIS A 170 -12.61 -18.14 0.75
C HIS A 170 -13.15 -17.36 1.93
N GLY A 171 -13.98 -17.98 2.78
CA GLY A 171 -14.63 -17.36 3.93
C GLY A 171 -13.69 -16.98 5.04
N GLY A 172 -12.82 -16.02 4.77
CA GLY A 172 -11.72 -15.65 5.62
C GLY A 172 -11.22 -14.25 5.35
N SER A 173 -11.33 -13.41 6.36
CA SER A 173 -10.19 -12.80 7.09
C SER A 173 -10.78 -12.18 8.37
N PHE A 174 -11.74 -12.86 9.01
CA PHE A 174 -12.63 -12.23 9.98
C PHE A 174 -11.97 -12.16 11.35
N PHE A 175 -11.70 -10.95 11.83
CA PHE A 175 -11.22 -10.76 13.18
C PHE A 175 -12.29 -11.19 14.21
N THR A 176 -11.84 -11.80 15.30
CA THR A 176 -12.64 -11.83 16.53
C THR A 176 -12.79 -10.41 17.09
N PRO A 177 -13.82 -10.10 17.91
CA PRO A 177 -14.10 -8.73 18.38
C PRO A 177 -12.96 -7.96 19.08
N ASN A 178 -11.91 -8.66 19.55
CA ASN A 178 -10.72 -8.06 20.17
C ASN A 178 -9.43 -8.34 19.39
N SER A 179 -9.56 -8.74 18.12
CA SER A 179 -8.45 -9.11 17.24
C SER A 179 -7.49 -10.14 17.83
N GLU A 180 -8.00 -11.04 18.67
CA GLU A 180 -7.16 -12.08 19.28
C GLU A 180 -6.82 -13.17 18.26
N TYR A 181 -7.77 -13.44 17.36
CA TYR A 181 -7.67 -14.40 16.28
C TYR A 181 -8.32 -13.88 14.99
N ILE A 182 -7.96 -14.51 13.87
CA ILE A 182 -8.59 -14.32 12.56
C ILE A 182 -9.13 -15.68 12.11
N LEU A 183 -10.39 -15.71 11.67
CA LEU A 183 -11.06 -16.91 11.14
C LEU A 183 -10.94 -16.93 9.61
N GLU A 184 -10.44 -18.04 9.07
CA GLU A 184 -10.24 -18.27 7.64
C GLU A 184 -10.73 -19.67 7.23
N ALA A 185 -11.80 -19.73 6.46
CA ALA A 185 -12.36 -20.99 5.97
C ALA A 185 -11.76 -21.42 4.62
N CYS A 186 -11.56 -22.73 4.46
CA CYS A 186 -11.26 -23.30 3.15
C CYS A 186 -12.49 -23.18 2.23
N GLN A 187 -12.31 -23.11 0.91
CA GLN A 187 -13.44 -23.12 -0.02
C GLN A 187 -13.74 -24.52 -0.57
N TYR A 188 -12.70 -25.12 -1.14
CA TYR A 188 -12.80 -26.40 -1.83
C TYR A 188 -12.04 -27.43 -1.02
N ALA A 189 -12.74 -28.50 -0.63
CA ALA A 189 -12.13 -29.57 0.13
C ALA A 189 -10.99 -30.20 -0.67
N ALA A 190 -9.88 -30.48 0.01
CA ALA A 190 -8.70 -31.13 -0.53
C ALA A 190 -8.02 -31.92 0.59
N PRO A 191 -7.15 -32.89 0.27
CA PRO A 191 -6.32 -33.51 1.29
C PRO A 191 -5.46 -32.46 1.99
N PHE A 192 -5.41 -32.51 3.33
CA PHE A 192 -4.59 -31.59 4.12
C PHE A 192 -3.09 -31.82 3.94
N ASP A 193 -2.68 -33.05 3.63
CA ASP A 193 -1.30 -33.34 3.28
C ASP A 193 -0.95 -32.85 1.85
N ASN A 194 0.26 -33.16 1.39
CA ASN A 194 0.72 -32.81 0.04
C ASN A 194 0.83 -34.02 -0.88
N ASN A 195 0.23 -35.15 -0.49
CA ASN A 195 0.26 -36.38 -1.26
C ASN A 195 -0.87 -36.40 -2.29
N TYR A 196 -0.73 -37.30 -3.26
CA TYR A 196 -1.82 -37.63 -4.17
C TYR A 196 -2.83 -38.53 -3.47
N HIS A 197 -4.10 -38.22 -3.63
CA HIS A 197 -5.23 -39.06 -3.22
C HIS A 197 -6.21 -39.18 -4.39
N PRO A 198 -6.76 -40.37 -4.68
CA PRO A 198 -7.73 -40.54 -5.74
C PRO A 198 -9.07 -39.87 -5.38
N ILE A 199 -9.80 -39.38 -6.38
CA ILE A 199 -11.08 -38.69 -6.16
C ILE A 199 -12.17 -39.65 -5.63
N GLU A 200 -12.02 -40.94 -5.88
CA GLU A 200 -12.87 -42.00 -5.36
C GLU A 200 -12.83 -42.10 -3.82
N GLU A 201 -11.75 -41.60 -3.20
CA GLU A 201 -11.56 -41.54 -1.73
C GLU A 201 -11.90 -40.17 -1.15
N TYR A 202 -12.72 -39.37 -1.85
CA TYR A 202 -13.06 -38.01 -1.44
C TYR A 202 -13.60 -37.93 -0.01
N LYS A 203 -14.45 -38.88 0.41
CA LYS A 203 -15.04 -38.87 1.75
C LYS A 203 -13.99 -39.22 2.83
N GLU A 204 -13.04 -40.07 2.48
CA GLU A 204 -12.07 -40.65 3.40
C GLU A 204 -10.87 -39.73 3.60
N THR A 205 -10.39 -39.05 2.54
CA THR A 205 -9.09 -38.36 2.52
C THR A 205 -9.16 -36.85 2.33
N TYR A 206 -10.22 -36.31 1.72
CA TYR A 206 -10.37 -34.88 1.53
C TYR A 206 -11.00 -34.25 2.77
N ARG A 207 -10.63 -33.02 3.10
CA ARG A 207 -11.18 -32.31 4.26
C ARG A 207 -11.47 -30.85 3.95
N GLY A 208 -12.53 -30.36 4.59
CA GLY A 208 -12.79 -28.95 4.74
C GLY A 208 -12.26 -28.46 6.09
N GLY A 209 -12.43 -27.16 6.41
CA GLY A 209 -12.04 -26.65 7.71
C GLY A 209 -11.99 -25.13 7.83
N VAL A 210 -11.64 -24.69 9.03
CA VAL A 210 -11.37 -23.28 9.37
C VAL A 210 -10.03 -23.19 10.08
N THR A 211 -9.12 -22.37 9.55
CA THR A 211 -7.92 -21.96 10.26
C THR A 211 -8.26 -20.79 11.19
N VAL A 212 -7.80 -20.90 12.43
CA VAL A 212 -7.91 -19.87 13.47
C VAL A 212 -6.50 -19.33 13.72
N TRP A 213 -6.18 -18.22 13.06
CA TRP A 213 -4.87 -17.59 13.12
C TRP A 213 -4.74 -16.77 14.39
N LYS A 214 -3.76 -17.08 15.25
CA LYS A 214 -3.45 -16.21 16.41
C LYS A 214 -2.88 -14.90 15.90
N PHE A 215 -3.43 -13.79 16.35
CA PHE A 215 -2.94 -12.46 16.03
C PHE A 215 -2.34 -11.77 17.27
N ASP A 216 -1.18 -11.15 17.11
CA ASP A 216 -0.55 -10.26 18.07
C ASP A 216 -0.96 -8.83 17.70
N HIS A 217 -2.01 -8.33 18.36
CA HIS A 217 -2.61 -7.03 18.04
C HIS A 217 -1.69 -5.84 18.33
N GLU A 218 -0.75 -5.96 19.28
CA GLU A 218 0.21 -4.88 19.55
C GLU A 218 1.26 -4.77 18.45
N LYS A 219 1.73 -5.91 17.93
CA LYS A 219 2.77 -5.96 16.89
C LYS A 219 2.23 -5.97 15.46
N GLY A 220 0.94 -6.22 15.28
CA GLY A 220 0.32 -6.36 13.96
C GLY A 220 0.83 -7.58 13.20
N LYS A 221 0.92 -8.75 13.86
CA LYS A 221 1.45 -9.97 13.23
C LYS A 221 0.66 -11.22 13.56
N ILE A 222 0.56 -12.11 12.58
CA ILE A 222 0.07 -13.47 12.74
C ILE A 222 1.19 -14.33 13.36
N ILE A 223 0.82 -15.11 14.38
CA ILE A 223 1.69 -16.01 15.14
C ILE A 223 1.35 -17.45 14.73
N THR A 224 2.00 -17.93 13.67
CA THR A 224 1.64 -19.18 12.97
C THR A 224 1.78 -20.44 13.84
N ASP A 225 2.77 -20.48 14.74
CA ASP A 225 3.02 -21.60 15.67
C ASP A 225 1.96 -21.72 16.77
N LYS A 226 1.24 -20.63 17.08
CA LYS A 226 0.10 -20.60 18.01
C LYS A 226 -1.26 -20.63 17.31
N SER A 227 -1.25 -20.80 16.00
CA SER A 227 -2.45 -20.94 15.18
C SER A 227 -2.82 -22.42 15.03
N PHE A 228 -4.09 -22.69 14.74
CA PHE A 228 -4.58 -24.07 14.57
C PHE A 228 -5.68 -24.15 13.53
N VAL A 229 -5.92 -25.35 13.02
CA VAL A 229 -6.97 -25.65 12.04
C VAL A 229 -8.00 -26.54 12.69
N ILE A 230 -9.28 -26.21 12.50
CA ILE A 230 -10.41 -27.05 12.87
C ILE A 230 -10.70 -27.96 11.68
N GLU A 231 -10.46 -29.26 11.81
CA GLU A 231 -10.83 -30.24 10.78
C GLU A 231 -12.35 -30.29 10.64
N MET A 232 -12.86 -30.22 9.41
CA MET A 232 -14.27 -30.38 9.09
C MET A 232 -14.44 -31.43 7.97
N PRO A 233 -15.65 -32.00 7.81
CA PRO A 233 -15.95 -32.86 6.67
C PRO A 233 -15.60 -32.20 5.33
N PRO A 234 -15.44 -32.97 4.24
CA PRO A 234 -15.17 -32.45 2.89
C PRO A 234 -16.38 -31.77 2.24
N TYR A 235 -17.13 -31.02 3.04
CA TYR A 235 -18.02 -29.97 2.58
C TYR A 235 -17.20 -28.79 2.10
N MET A 236 -17.80 -27.93 1.28
CA MET A 236 -17.15 -26.75 0.76
C MET A 236 -17.60 -25.55 1.60
N GLN A 237 -16.79 -25.15 2.59
CA GLN A 237 -17.11 -24.00 3.44
C GLN A 237 -17.12 -22.71 2.60
N ASP A 238 -18.03 -21.79 2.90
CA ASP A 238 -18.21 -20.56 2.13
C ASP A 238 -17.82 -19.34 2.92
N LEU A 239 -18.72 -18.66 3.65
CA LEU A 239 -18.40 -17.49 4.47
C LEU A 239 -18.37 -17.80 5.95
N SER A 240 -17.65 -16.97 6.71
CA SER A 240 -17.52 -17.04 8.16
C SER A 240 -17.87 -15.70 8.82
N ASP A 241 -18.34 -15.74 10.06
CA ASP A 241 -18.32 -14.57 10.96
C ASP A 241 -18.00 -15.01 12.40
N ALA A 242 -17.29 -14.15 13.12
CA ALA A 242 -16.95 -14.37 14.52
C ALA A 242 -18.11 -13.95 15.42
N GLY A 243 -18.35 -14.73 16.47
CA GLY A 243 -19.34 -14.40 17.48
C GLY A 243 -18.98 -13.12 18.23
N LYS A 244 -19.99 -12.26 18.43
CA LYS A 244 -19.96 -10.98 19.13
C LYS A 244 -20.71 -11.09 20.45
N GLU A 245 -20.43 -10.23 21.42
CA GLU A 245 -21.16 -10.13 22.71
C GLU A 245 -21.73 -11.48 23.24
N ALA A 246 -23.04 -11.73 23.06
CA ALA A 246 -23.74 -12.91 23.58
C ALA A 246 -23.18 -14.26 23.09
N CYS A 247 -22.60 -14.30 21.89
CA CYS A 247 -21.98 -15.49 21.29
C CYS A 247 -20.45 -15.39 21.16
N TYR A 248 -19.82 -14.43 21.84
CA TYR A 248 -18.37 -14.31 21.85
C TYR A 248 -17.69 -15.62 22.30
N GLY A 249 -16.61 -15.98 21.60
CA GLY A 249 -15.93 -17.27 21.74
C GLY A 249 -16.40 -18.35 20.75
N TRP A 250 -17.47 -18.08 19.99
CA TRP A 250 -17.98 -18.95 18.94
C TRP A 250 -17.74 -18.36 17.55
N GLY A 251 -17.78 -19.22 16.53
CA GLY A 251 -17.68 -18.86 15.13
C GLY A 251 -18.72 -19.63 14.31
N PHE A 252 -19.12 -19.03 13.20
CA PHE A 252 -20.19 -19.52 12.34
C PHE A 252 -19.67 -19.55 10.91
N THR A 253 -19.66 -20.73 10.28
CA THR A 253 -19.18 -20.89 8.90
C THR A 253 -20.14 -21.77 8.13
N ASN A 254 -20.77 -21.23 7.10
CA ASN A 254 -21.67 -22.04 6.26
C ASN A 254 -20.90 -22.84 5.22
N SER A 255 -21.60 -23.72 4.52
CA SER A 255 -21.03 -24.57 3.49
C SER A 255 -22.06 -24.89 2.42
N PHE A 256 -21.56 -25.29 1.26
CA PHE A 256 -22.31 -25.96 0.21
C PHE A 256 -21.62 -27.29 -0.14
N ASN A 257 -22.21 -28.05 -1.06
CA ASN A 257 -21.73 -29.38 -1.43
C ASN A 257 -21.65 -30.33 -0.20
N SER A 258 -22.64 -30.26 0.69
CA SER A 258 -22.87 -31.27 1.73
C SER A 258 -23.10 -32.67 1.12
N GLU A 259 -23.49 -32.70 -0.15
CA GLU A 259 -23.58 -33.83 -1.05
C GLU A 259 -22.26 -34.59 -1.21
N MET A 260 -21.12 -33.90 -1.04
CA MET A 260 -19.78 -34.38 -1.37
C MET A 260 -19.69 -34.86 -2.82
N TYR A 261 -20.32 -34.12 -3.74
CA TYR A 261 -20.27 -34.39 -5.16
C TYR A 261 -18.94 -33.92 -5.76
N THR A 262 -18.35 -34.75 -6.63
CA THR A 262 -17.01 -34.55 -7.19
C THR A 262 -16.99 -34.39 -8.71
N GLY A 263 -18.16 -34.22 -9.35
CA GLY A 263 -18.25 -34.04 -10.81
C GLY A 263 -17.99 -35.32 -11.61
N GLY A 264 -17.64 -35.14 -12.88
CA GLY A 264 -17.43 -36.22 -13.86
C GLY A 264 -18.11 -35.99 -15.21
N ILE A 265 -18.23 -34.73 -15.65
CA ILE A 265 -18.94 -34.36 -16.88
C ILE A 265 -18.31 -35.02 -18.12
N GLU A 266 -17.00 -35.22 -18.10
CA GLU A 266 -16.23 -35.95 -19.12
C GLU A 266 -16.58 -37.45 -19.17
N LYS A 267 -17.16 -37.98 -18.09
CA LYS A 267 -17.69 -39.35 -17.97
C LYS A 267 -19.21 -39.41 -18.17
N GLY A 268 -19.84 -38.30 -18.58
CA GLY A 268 -21.30 -38.20 -18.79
C GLY A 268 -22.12 -37.97 -17.52
N MET A 269 -21.48 -37.63 -16.39
CA MET A 269 -22.19 -37.28 -15.15
C MET A 269 -22.73 -35.84 -15.23
N PRO A 270 -23.73 -35.47 -14.39
CA PRO A 270 -24.19 -34.08 -14.29
C PRO A 270 -23.04 -33.11 -14.00
N PRO A 271 -23.15 -31.85 -14.46
CA PRO A 271 -22.17 -30.82 -14.15
C PRO A 271 -22.12 -30.54 -12.63
N PHE A 272 -21.03 -29.93 -12.18
CA PHE A 272 -20.72 -29.77 -10.76
C PHE A 272 -21.83 -29.05 -9.99
N GLU A 273 -22.30 -27.92 -10.50
CA GLU A 273 -23.32 -27.10 -9.86
C GLU A 273 -24.65 -27.85 -9.67
N ALA A 274 -25.02 -28.72 -10.59
CA ALA A 274 -26.23 -29.53 -10.47
C ALA A 274 -26.09 -30.61 -9.39
N GLY A 275 -24.94 -31.27 -9.30
CA GLY A 275 -24.71 -32.32 -8.31
C GLY A 275 -24.43 -31.79 -6.90
N MET A 276 -23.80 -30.62 -6.78
CA MET A 276 -23.52 -29.92 -5.51
C MET A 276 -24.72 -29.17 -4.92
N SER A 277 -25.84 -29.15 -5.64
CA SER A 277 -27.08 -28.50 -5.21
C SER A 277 -28.27 -29.48 -5.29
N ARG A 278 -28.05 -30.75 -5.02
CA ARG A 278 -29.11 -31.77 -5.07
C ARG A 278 -29.90 -31.84 -3.75
N ASN A 279 -29.26 -31.53 -2.63
CA ASN A 279 -29.88 -31.53 -1.32
C ASN A 279 -30.75 -30.27 -1.16
N ASP A 280 -31.79 -30.34 -0.33
CA ASP A 280 -32.61 -29.16 0.01
C ASP A 280 -31.91 -28.23 1.00
N THR A 281 -30.96 -28.78 1.77
CA THR A 281 -30.17 -28.05 2.76
C THR A 281 -28.71 -28.50 2.73
N ASP A 282 -27.82 -27.55 2.96
CA ASP A 282 -26.44 -27.78 3.35
C ASP A 282 -26.28 -27.48 4.85
N PHE A 283 -25.10 -27.05 5.32
CA PHE A 283 -24.85 -26.85 6.75
C PHE A 283 -24.24 -25.49 7.10
N LEU A 284 -24.74 -24.91 8.19
CA LEU A 284 -24.04 -23.95 9.03
C LEU A 284 -23.24 -24.70 10.10
N HIS A 285 -21.93 -24.52 10.11
CA HIS A 285 -21.03 -25.02 11.16
C HIS A 285 -21.01 -24.02 12.32
N VAL A 286 -21.27 -24.52 13.53
CA VAL A 286 -21.22 -23.74 14.77
C VAL A 286 -20.10 -24.30 15.64
N TYR A 287 -19.05 -23.52 15.87
CA TYR A 287 -17.86 -23.99 16.59
C TYR A 287 -17.39 -23.01 17.66
N ASN A 288 -16.82 -23.54 18.74
CA ASN A 288 -16.29 -22.75 19.84
C ASN A 288 -14.77 -22.55 19.66
N TRP A 289 -14.37 -21.55 18.86
CA TRP A 289 -12.96 -21.29 18.58
C TRP A 289 -12.15 -21.01 19.85
N LYS A 290 -12.76 -20.40 20.87
CA LYS A 290 -12.05 -20.07 22.12
C LYS A 290 -11.70 -21.31 22.93
N LYS A 291 -12.65 -22.25 23.04
CA LYS A 291 -12.42 -23.56 23.67
C LYS A 291 -11.43 -24.39 22.86
N LEU A 292 -11.53 -24.36 21.53
CA LEU A 292 -10.62 -25.07 20.63
C LEU A 292 -9.20 -24.50 20.71
N ALA A 293 -9.02 -23.20 20.89
CA ALA A 293 -7.71 -22.58 21.11
C ALA A 293 -7.03 -23.07 22.39
N GLU A 294 -7.79 -23.32 23.46
CA GLU A 294 -7.26 -23.93 24.68
C GLU A 294 -6.90 -25.41 24.47
N LEU A 295 -7.76 -26.17 23.77
CA LEU A 295 -7.49 -27.57 23.45
C LEU A 295 -6.24 -27.73 22.57
N ALA A 296 -6.04 -26.80 21.62
CA ALA A 296 -4.91 -26.81 20.69
C ALA A 296 -3.55 -26.70 21.38
N LYS A 297 -3.48 -26.26 22.65
CA LYS A 297 -2.22 -26.16 23.41
C LYS A 297 -1.67 -27.51 23.84
N ASP A 298 -2.51 -28.54 23.95
CA ASP A 298 -2.09 -29.90 24.28
C ASP A 298 -1.87 -30.72 23.00
N ASP A 299 -0.66 -31.25 22.83
CA ASP A 299 -0.28 -32.07 21.67
C ASP A 299 -1.14 -33.34 21.52
N LYS A 300 -1.81 -33.81 22.58
CA LYS A 300 -2.73 -34.95 22.51
C LYS A 300 -4.03 -34.64 21.77
N ASN A 301 -4.40 -33.37 21.65
CA ASN A 301 -5.64 -32.93 21.02
C ASN A 301 -5.45 -32.52 19.55
N VAL A 302 -4.22 -32.57 19.03
CA VAL A 302 -3.90 -32.11 17.68
C VAL A 302 -3.12 -33.17 16.89
N LYS A 303 -3.25 -33.12 15.57
CA LYS A 303 -2.36 -33.77 14.62
C LYS A 303 -1.51 -32.71 13.95
N ILE A 304 -0.22 -32.99 13.74
CA ILE A 304 0.65 -32.10 12.97
C ILE A 304 0.63 -32.53 11.50
N ILE A 305 0.13 -31.65 10.62
CA ILE A 305 0.06 -31.89 9.17
C ILE A 305 0.70 -30.70 8.47
N ASN A 306 1.75 -30.95 7.68
CA ASN A 306 2.56 -29.90 7.02
C ASN A 306 3.02 -28.78 7.98
N GLY A 307 3.24 -29.11 9.26
CA GLY A 307 3.64 -28.15 10.30
C GLY A 307 2.48 -27.40 10.98
N ALA A 308 1.24 -27.51 10.50
CA ALA A 308 0.07 -26.96 11.19
C ALA A 308 -0.47 -27.90 12.27
N ARG A 309 -0.96 -27.30 13.36
CA ARG A 309 -1.74 -27.99 14.40
C ARG A 309 -3.18 -28.12 13.93
N VAL A 310 -3.63 -29.34 13.67
CA VAL A 310 -5.00 -29.65 13.22
C VAL A 310 -5.74 -30.31 14.37
N ILE A 311 -6.84 -29.72 14.84
CA ILE A 311 -7.75 -30.34 15.82
C ILE A 311 -8.68 -31.29 15.04
N PRO A 312 -8.65 -32.60 15.33
CA PRO A 312 -9.54 -33.55 14.67
C PRO A 312 -11.01 -33.36 15.02
N ILE A 313 -11.90 -33.77 14.11
CA ILE A 313 -13.36 -33.69 14.28
C ILE A 313 -13.82 -34.35 15.60
N ASP A 314 -13.31 -35.54 15.91
CA ASP A 314 -13.69 -36.30 17.11
C ASP A 314 -13.27 -35.60 18.41
N VAL A 315 -12.11 -34.92 18.41
CA VAL A 315 -11.67 -34.08 19.54
C VAL A 315 -12.61 -32.89 19.73
N ALA A 316 -12.98 -32.20 18.65
CA ALA A 316 -13.90 -31.06 18.73
C ALA A 316 -15.30 -31.49 19.22
N VAL A 317 -15.84 -32.59 18.68
CA VAL A 317 -17.15 -33.13 19.06
C VAL A 317 -17.15 -33.65 20.50
N LYS A 318 -16.14 -34.40 20.92
CA LYS A 318 -16.01 -34.93 22.30
C LYS A 318 -16.00 -33.81 23.35
N ASN A 319 -15.54 -32.63 22.95
CA ASN A 319 -15.47 -31.45 23.79
C ASN A 319 -16.64 -30.47 23.55
N ASP A 320 -17.75 -30.89 22.94
CA ASP A 320 -18.94 -30.04 22.72
C ASP A 320 -18.56 -28.70 22.03
N ALA A 321 -17.68 -28.74 21.03
CA ALA A 321 -17.10 -27.55 20.39
C ALA A 321 -17.34 -27.43 18.88
N LEU A 322 -18.06 -28.38 18.25
CA LEU A 322 -18.43 -28.36 16.83
C LEU A 322 -19.81 -29.00 16.64
N PHE A 323 -20.70 -28.27 15.96
CA PHE A 323 -22.08 -28.66 15.67
C PHE A 323 -22.47 -28.22 14.25
N LEU A 324 -23.52 -28.82 13.70
CA LEU A 324 -24.10 -28.43 12.42
C LEU A 324 -25.56 -27.99 12.59
N ILE A 325 -26.00 -27.03 11.78
CA ILE A 325 -27.43 -26.71 11.58
C ILE A 325 -27.71 -26.83 10.08
N PRO A 326 -28.73 -27.58 9.64
CA PRO A 326 -29.12 -27.59 8.24
C PRO A 326 -29.49 -26.18 7.75
N GLU A 327 -29.11 -25.80 6.53
CA GLU A 327 -29.41 -24.49 5.92
C GLU A 327 -29.82 -24.61 4.44
N PRO A 328 -31.00 -24.09 4.03
CA PRO A 328 -31.40 -24.02 2.63
C PRO A 328 -30.80 -22.79 1.92
N LYS A 329 -30.34 -22.85 0.66
CA LYS A 329 -29.81 -24.00 -0.06
C LYS A 329 -28.51 -23.57 -0.74
N SER A 330 -27.43 -24.29 -0.49
CA SER A 330 -26.08 -23.84 -0.86
C SER A 330 -25.82 -22.41 -0.41
N PRO A 331 -26.02 -22.11 0.89
CA PRO A 331 -26.00 -20.77 1.45
C PRO A 331 -24.67 -20.06 1.19
N HIS A 332 -24.68 -18.73 1.29
CA HIS A 332 -23.50 -17.90 1.02
C HIS A 332 -23.14 -16.93 2.15
N GLY A 333 -23.87 -15.83 2.35
CA GLY A 333 -23.68 -14.89 3.45
C GLY A 333 -23.99 -15.50 4.80
N VAL A 334 -23.11 -15.29 5.78
CA VAL A 334 -23.36 -15.50 7.20
C VAL A 334 -22.90 -14.27 7.96
N ASP A 335 -23.82 -13.66 8.72
CA ASP A 335 -23.57 -12.39 9.42
C ASP A 335 -24.15 -12.47 10.84
N VAL A 336 -23.32 -12.16 11.84
CA VAL A 336 -23.70 -12.17 13.26
C VAL A 336 -24.17 -10.79 13.68
N SER A 337 -25.31 -10.73 14.38
CA SER A 337 -25.87 -9.46 14.86
C SER A 337 -24.91 -8.75 15.80
N PRO A 338 -24.92 -7.40 15.83
CA PRO A 338 -23.99 -6.64 16.69
C PRO A 338 -24.07 -7.00 18.18
N ASP A 339 -25.19 -7.52 18.69
CA ASP A 339 -25.31 -8.03 20.07
C ASP A 339 -25.07 -9.54 20.22
N GLY A 340 -24.72 -10.23 19.13
CA GLY A 340 -24.45 -11.67 19.09
C GLY A 340 -25.65 -12.58 19.28
N LYS A 341 -26.87 -12.04 19.38
CA LYS A 341 -28.07 -12.86 19.69
C LYS A 341 -28.65 -13.57 18.47
N TYR A 342 -28.31 -13.12 17.28
CA TYR A 342 -28.84 -13.67 16.03
C TYR A 342 -27.74 -13.89 15.00
N ILE A 343 -27.95 -14.90 14.17
CA ILE A 343 -27.08 -15.21 13.02
C ILE A 343 -27.98 -15.23 11.79
N VAL A 344 -27.68 -14.41 10.80
CA VAL A 344 -28.48 -14.31 9.57
C VAL A 344 -27.71 -14.97 8.44
N VAL A 345 -28.34 -15.95 7.79
CA VAL A 345 -27.75 -16.72 6.69
C VAL A 345 -28.56 -16.51 5.42
N CYS A 346 -27.86 -16.20 4.33
CA CYS A 346 -28.45 -15.98 3.01
C CYS A 346 -28.57 -17.29 2.23
N GLY A 347 -29.77 -17.61 1.77
CA GLY A 347 -30.09 -18.90 1.18
C GLY A 347 -29.59 -19.15 -0.23
N LYS A 348 -29.02 -18.15 -0.93
CA LYS A 348 -28.51 -18.20 -2.32
C LYS A 348 -29.49 -18.81 -3.33
N LEU A 349 -29.54 -20.13 -3.42
CA LEU A 349 -30.46 -20.85 -4.32
C LEU A 349 -31.88 -20.91 -3.74
N ASP A 350 -32.01 -20.75 -2.42
CA ASP A 350 -33.28 -20.50 -1.75
C ASP A 350 -33.57 -18.99 -1.70
N THR A 351 -34.84 -18.61 -1.83
CA THR A 351 -35.27 -17.20 -1.88
C THR A 351 -35.31 -16.51 -0.52
N HIS A 352 -35.01 -17.22 0.57
CA HIS A 352 -35.08 -16.73 1.92
C HIS A 352 -33.71 -16.35 2.49
N ALA A 353 -33.76 -15.51 3.53
CA ALA A 353 -32.72 -15.46 4.54
C ALA A 353 -33.25 -16.08 5.84
N THR A 354 -32.43 -16.92 6.48
CA THR A 354 -32.74 -17.57 7.76
C THR A 354 -32.11 -16.79 8.90
N VAL A 355 -32.92 -16.46 9.93
CA VAL A 355 -32.44 -15.83 11.17
C VAL A 355 -32.42 -16.88 12.26
N TYR A 356 -31.24 -17.26 12.74
CA TYR A 356 -31.08 -18.14 13.90
C TYR A 356 -31.04 -17.37 15.20
N SER A 357 -31.50 -17.99 16.29
CA SER A 357 -31.38 -17.44 17.64
C SER A 357 -30.26 -18.15 18.40
N TRP A 358 -29.29 -17.38 18.88
CA TRP A 358 -28.20 -17.91 19.69
C TRP A 358 -28.68 -18.57 20.98
N ASP A 359 -29.65 -17.97 21.68
CA ASP A 359 -30.26 -18.55 22.88
C ASP A 359 -30.88 -19.93 22.62
N LYS A 360 -31.51 -20.12 21.45
CA LYS A 360 -32.08 -21.41 21.05
C LYS A 360 -30.98 -22.43 20.74
N ILE A 361 -29.96 -22.03 19.99
CA ILE A 361 -28.78 -22.86 19.69
C ILE A 361 -28.11 -23.34 20.99
N GLN A 362 -27.84 -22.43 21.92
CA GLN A 362 -27.23 -22.77 23.21
C GLN A 362 -28.08 -23.75 24.03
N LYS A 363 -29.41 -23.59 24.03
CA LYS A 363 -30.33 -24.53 24.70
C LYS A 363 -30.25 -25.93 24.09
N LEU A 364 -30.21 -26.04 22.76
CA LEU A 364 -30.08 -27.33 22.08
C LEU A 364 -28.75 -28.01 22.44
N ILE A 365 -27.65 -27.26 22.39
CA ILE A 365 -26.31 -27.76 22.75
C ILE A 365 -26.29 -28.23 24.21
N LYS A 366 -26.74 -27.38 25.14
CA LYS A 366 -26.74 -27.68 26.60
C LYS A 366 -27.60 -28.89 26.94
N ASN A 367 -28.75 -29.04 26.30
CA ASN A 367 -29.68 -30.14 26.54
C ASN A 367 -29.32 -31.42 25.76
N LYS A 368 -28.31 -31.35 24.89
CA LYS A 368 -27.96 -32.42 23.93
C LYS A 368 -29.16 -32.86 23.08
N ASP A 369 -30.03 -31.91 22.75
CA ASP A 369 -31.21 -32.11 21.90
C ASP A 369 -30.78 -32.00 20.43
N TYR A 370 -30.33 -33.13 19.89
CA TYR A 370 -29.82 -33.25 18.52
C TYR A 370 -30.83 -33.96 17.62
N ALA A 371 -31.03 -33.45 16.41
CA ALA A 371 -31.84 -34.09 15.37
C ALA A 371 -31.16 -35.35 14.81
N GLY A 372 -29.84 -35.45 14.95
CA GLY A 372 -29.05 -36.60 14.51
C GLY A 372 -27.56 -36.31 14.57
N LYS A 373 -26.80 -37.07 13.79
CA LYS A 373 -25.38 -36.83 13.52
C LYS A 373 -25.13 -36.92 12.03
N ASP A 374 -24.16 -36.17 11.55
CA ASP A 374 -23.67 -36.33 10.18
C ASP A 374 -22.84 -37.63 10.06
N PRO A 375 -22.42 -38.01 8.84
CA PRO A 375 -21.60 -39.20 8.64
C PRO A 375 -20.26 -39.22 9.38
N TYR A 376 -19.76 -38.05 9.82
CA TYR A 376 -18.50 -37.88 10.53
C TYR A 376 -18.68 -37.76 12.06
N GLY A 377 -19.92 -37.93 12.54
CA GLY A 377 -20.25 -37.99 13.97
C GLY A 377 -20.52 -36.64 14.64
N ILE A 378 -20.57 -35.55 13.88
CA ILE A 378 -20.87 -34.19 14.35
C ILE A 378 -22.37 -34.10 14.66
N PRO A 379 -22.76 -33.62 15.86
CA PRO A 379 -24.17 -33.47 16.20
C PRO A 379 -24.87 -32.40 15.35
N ILE A 380 -26.06 -32.73 14.87
CA ILE A 380 -26.91 -31.85 14.07
C ILE A 380 -27.99 -31.25 14.98
N LEU A 381 -28.04 -29.93 15.07
CA LEU A 381 -29.11 -29.19 15.73
C LEU A 381 -30.29 -29.04 14.76
N ASP A 382 -31.51 -29.16 15.28
CA ASP A 382 -32.70 -29.03 14.44
C ASP A 382 -32.89 -27.58 13.95
N LEU A 383 -33.01 -27.40 12.63
CA LEU A 383 -33.18 -26.10 11.97
C LEU A 383 -34.35 -25.32 12.57
N LYS A 384 -35.53 -25.93 12.70
CA LYS A 384 -36.76 -25.24 13.16
C LYS A 384 -36.65 -24.84 14.63
N LYS A 385 -36.02 -25.69 15.45
CA LYS A 385 -35.78 -25.38 16.86
C LYS A 385 -34.70 -24.30 17.05
N ALA A 386 -33.71 -24.21 16.15
CA ALA A 386 -32.67 -23.19 16.21
C ALA A 386 -33.11 -21.83 15.61
N ALA A 387 -33.96 -21.86 14.58
CA ALA A 387 -34.42 -20.69 13.86
C ALA A 387 -35.29 -19.77 14.74
N HIS A 388 -35.09 -18.46 14.57
CA HIS A 388 -35.98 -17.40 15.04
C HIS A 388 -37.12 -17.19 14.04
N CYS A 389 -36.78 -16.88 12.79
CA CYS A 389 -37.71 -16.76 11.67
C CYS A 389 -36.97 -16.90 10.33
N GLN A 390 -37.73 -16.95 9.23
CA GLN A 390 -37.23 -16.87 7.86
C GLN A 390 -38.00 -15.78 7.12
N ALA A 391 -37.30 -15.02 6.26
CA ALA A 391 -37.88 -13.97 5.44
C ALA A 391 -37.68 -14.30 3.96
N GLU A 392 -38.76 -14.34 3.18
CA GLU A 392 -38.68 -14.45 1.71
C GLU A 392 -38.25 -13.10 1.14
N LEU A 393 -37.04 -13.03 0.59
CA LEU A 393 -36.44 -11.78 0.13
C LEU A 393 -36.51 -11.65 -1.38
N GLY A 394 -36.37 -12.73 -2.14
CA GLY A 394 -36.35 -12.72 -3.60
C GLY A 394 -35.27 -13.64 -4.15
N LEU A 395 -34.96 -13.55 -5.43
CA LEU A 395 -34.05 -14.48 -6.10
C LEU A 395 -32.58 -14.11 -5.84
N GLY A 396 -31.83 -15.06 -5.30
CA GLY A 396 -30.39 -14.95 -5.07
C GLY A 396 -29.94 -14.15 -3.84
N PRO A 397 -30.48 -14.33 -2.62
CA PRO A 397 -29.93 -13.68 -1.43
C PRO A 397 -28.47 -14.09 -1.22
N LEU A 398 -27.54 -13.13 -1.18
CA LEU A 398 -26.10 -13.43 -1.07
C LEU A 398 -25.46 -12.91 0.22
N HIS A 399 -25.63 -11.66 0.60
CA HIS A 399 -24.85 -11.07 1.70
C HIS A 399 -25.67 -10.08 2.51
N ASN A 400 -25.48 -10.03 3.84
CA ASN A 400 -26.17 -9.07 4.70
C ASN A 400 -25.26 -7.95 5.21
N GLN A 401 -25.84 -6.84 5.60
CA GLN A 401 -25.19 -5.77 6.36
C GLN A 401 -26.18 -5.16 7.35
N TYR A 402 -25.74 -4.90 8.58
CA TYR A 402 -26.57 -4.27 9.59
C TYR A 402 -26.62 -2.74 9.40
N GLY A 403 -27.82 -2.18 9.57
CA GLY A 403 -28.05 -0.74 9.52
C GLY A 403 -27.83 -0.04 10.86
N PRO A 404 -27.78 1.31 10.88
CA PRO A 404 -27.65 2.07 12.12
C PRO A 404 -28.83 1.85 13.09
N LYS A 405 -30.00 1.40 12.59
CA LYS A 405 -31.19 1.11 13.42
C LYS A 405 -31.35 -0.38 13.72
N TRP A 406 -30.29 -1.17 13.63
CA TRP A 406 -30.32 -2.61 13.94
C TRP A 406 -30.87 -2.90 15.34
N LYS A 407 -30.60 -2.03 16.32
CA LYS A 407 -30.98 -2.21 17.74
C LYS A 407 -32.42 -1.82 18.03
N THR A 408 -32.92 -0.73 17.40
CA THR A 408 -34.28 -0.24 17.66
C THR A 408 -35.30 -0.88 16.73
N ASP A 409 -34.95 -1.03 15.46
CA ASP A 409 -35.88 -1.37 14.38
C ASP A 409 -35.51 -2.69 13.70
N GLY A 410 -34.51 -3.43 14.21
CA GLY A 410 -34.05 -4.68 13.61
C GLY A 410 -33.57 -4.51 12.16
N GLU A 411 -33.09 -3.32 11.79
CA GLU A 411 -32.76 -2.97 10.40
C GLU A 411 -31.55 -3.75 9.87
N ILE A 412 -31.73 -4.40 8.72
CA ILE A 412 -30.71 -5.13 7.98
C ILE A 412 -30.96 -4.97 6.46
N TYR A 413 -29.88 -5.09 5.68
CA TYR A 413 -29.89 -5.02 4.23
C TYR A 413 -29.34 -6.31 3.64
N THR A 414 -29.96 -6.83 2.58
CA THR A 414 -29.50 -8.04 1.90
C THR A 414 -29.41 -7.82 0.39
N SER A 415 -28.35 -8.32 -0.22
CA SER A 415 -28.17 -8.33 -1.68
C SER A 415 -28.94 -9.48 -2.33
N LEU A 416 -29.59 -9.20 -3.47
CA LEU A 416 -30.23 -10.19 -4.33
C LEU A 416 -29.54 -10.23 -5.69
N TYR A 417 -28.77 -11.27 -5.94
CA TYR A 417 -27.96 -11.42 -7.15
C TYR A 417 -28.81 -11.50 -8.42
N VAL A 418 -29.88 -12.30 -8.41
CA VAL A 418 -30.69 -12.55 -9.62
C VAL A 418 -31.66 -11.40 -9.86
N ASP A 419 -32.34 -10.93 -8.80
CA ASP A 419 -33.25 -9.78 -8.90
C ASP A 419 -32.49 -8.45 -9.11
N SER A 420 -31.17 -8.43 -8.87
CA SER A 420 -30.31 -7.25 -8.93
C SER A 420 -30.83 -6.12 -8.04
N GLN A 421 -31.00 -6.43 -6.75
CA GLN A 421 -31.60 -5.54 -5.76
C GLN A 421 -30.87 -5.55 -4.43
N VAL A 422 -31.00 -4.44 -3.69
CA VAL A 422 -30.81 -4.40 -2.24
C VAL A 422 -32.17 -4.40 -1.57
N VAL A 423 -32.37 -5.26 -0.59
CA VAL A 423 -33.61 -5.35 0.19
C VAL A 423 -33.35 -4.89 1.62
N ARG A 424 -34.10 -3.90 2.10
CA ARG A 424 -34.11 -3.50 3.51
C ARG A 424 -35.25 -4.20 4.23
N TRP A 425 -34.95 -4.90 5.31
CA TRP A 425 -35.93 -5.64 6.09
C TRP A 425 -35.61 -5.63 7.59
N ASN A 426 -36.56 -6.10 8.39
CA ASN A 426 -36.42 -6.21 9.83
C ASN A 426 -36.16 -7.68 10.21
N TYR A 427 -34.96 -8.02 10.68
CA TYR A 427 -34.57 -9.41 10.99
C TYR A 427 -35.23 -9.97 12.26
N LEU A 428 -35.74 -9.10 13.14
CA LEU A 428 -36.44 -9.51 14.35
C LEU A 428 -37.89 -9.94 14.07
N THR A 429 -38.51 -9.39 13.03
CA THR A 429 -39.91 -9.65 12.64
C THR A 429 -40.03 -10.35 11.28
N CYS A 430 -38.92 -10.51 10.55
CA CYS A 430 -38.84 -11.04 9.19
C CYS A 430 -39.75 -10.30 8.19
N LYS A 431 -39.82 -8.96 8.28
CA LYS A 431 -40.64 -8.12 7.38
C LYS A 431 -39.81 -7.24 6.46
N VAL A 432 -40.05 -7.32 5.16
CA VAL A 432 -39.47 -6.42 4.15
C VAL A 432 -40.07 -5.02 4.27
N THR A 433 -39.22 -4.00 4.21
CA THR A 433 -39.61 -2.58 4.36
C THR A 433 -39.29 -1.74 3.13
N ASP A 434 -38.29 -2.12 2.35
CA ASP A 434 -37.90 -1.40 1.14
C ASP A 434 -37.06 -2.23 0.19
N ARG A 435 -36.99 -1.79 -1.08
CA ARG A 435 -36.17 -2.39 -2.14
C ARG A 435 -35.56 -1.28 -2.99
N GLN A 436 -34.33 -1.49 -3.42
CA GLN A 436 -33.61 -0.61 -4.34
C GLN A 436 -32.99 -1.46 -5.45
N ASN A 437 -33.29 -1.13 -6.71
CA ASN A 437 -32.62 -1.76 -7.85
C ASN A 437 -31.17 -1.29 -7.95
N VAL A 438 -30.29 -2.21 -8.35
CA VAL A 438 -28.86 -1.98 -8.59
C VAL A 438 -28.45 -2.59 -9.93
N ASN A 439 -27.26 -2.25 -10.43
CA ASN A 439 -26.86 -2.49 -11.82
C ASN A 439 -25.43 -3.05 -11.94
N TYR A 440 -25.24 -4.33 -12.23
CA TYR A 440 -26.19 -5.44 -12.09
C TYR A 440 -25.55 -6.62 -11.38
N ASN A 441 -26.40 -7.54 -10.92
CA ASN A 441 -26.01 -8.79 -10.29
C ASN A 441 -25.09 -8.53 -9.11
N ILE A 442 -25.67 -7.95 -8.07
CA ILE A 442 -24.97 -7.63 -6.83
C ILE A 442 -24.44 -8.89 -6.14
N GLY A 443 -23.17 -8.87 -5.76
CA GLY A 443 -22.59 -9.86 -4.87
C GLY A 443 -22.76 -9.45 -3.41
N HIS A 444 -21.73 -8.82 -2.87
CA HIS A 444 -21.69 -8.38 -1.47
C HIS A 444 -22.18 -6.94 -1.29
N LEU A 445 -22.44 -6.60 -0.04
CA LEU A 445 -22.72 -5.26 0.43
C LEU A 445 -21.60 -4.77 1.34
N CYS A 446 -21.31 -3.47 1.31
CA CYS A 446 -20.44 -2.80 2.28
C CYS A 446 -21.23 -1.72 3.02
N GLY A 447 -21.61 -2.03 4.27
CA GLY A 447 -22.18 -1.06 5.21
C GLY A 447 -21.09 -0.30 5.95
N MET A 448 -21.36 0.95 6.34
CA MET A 448 -20.38 1.75 7.08
C MET A 448 -20.13 1.12 8.46
N GLU A 449 -18.92 0.62 8.72
CA GLU A 449 -18.63 -0.18 9.93
C GLU A 449 -19.60 -1.35 10.18
N GLY A 450 -20.26 -1.84 9.12
CA GLY A 450 -21.45 -2.70 9.20
C GLY A 450 -21.25 -4.08 9.82
N LYS A 451 -19.99 -4.52 9.95
CA LYS A 451 -19.61 -5.82 10.53
C LYS A 451 -19.26 -5.75 12.03
N THR A 452 -19.22 -4.55 12.60
CA THR A 452 -18.83 -4.33 14.00
C THR A 452 -20.03 -4.45 14.95
N GLU A 453 -19.78 -4.33 16.25
CA GLU A 453 -20.80 -4.15 17.29
C GLU A 453 -21.41 -2.72 17.27
N ASP A 454 -20.87 -1.82 16.46
CA ASP A 454 -21.29 -0.43 16.27
C ASP A 454 -21.48 -0.10 14.77
N PRO A 455 -22.35 -0.83 14.04
CA PRO A 455 -22.59 -0.53 12.63
C PRO A 455 -23.10 0.90 12.49
N GLN A 456 -22.47 1.62 11.58
CA GLN A 456 -22.77 3.00 11.26
C GLN A 456 -23.57 3.07 9.97
N GLY A 457 -24.00 4.28 9.64
CA GLY A 457 -24.07 4.64 8.24
C GLY A 457 -25.25 5.51 7.88
N GLU A 458 -24.96 6.38 6.94
CA GLU A 458 -25.91 7.02 6.05
C GLU A 458 -25.94 6.32 4.69
N TYR A 459 -25.02 5.37 4.46
CA TYR A 459 -24.78 4.76 3.16
C TYR A 459 -24.56 3.25 3.24
N ILE A 460 -24.90 2.57 2.15
CA ILE A 460 -24.49 1.21 1.86
C ILE A 460 -23.97 1.14 0.42
N ILE A 461 -22.99 0.28 0.16
CA ILE A 461 -22.40 0.11 -1.17
C ILE A 461 -22.76 -1.27 -1.70
N ALA A 462 -23.30 -1.31 -2.92
CA ALA A 462 -23.55 -2.53 -3.68
C ALA A 462 -22.36 -2.84 -4.59
N LEU A 463 -21.76 -4.03 -4.42
CA LEU A 463 -20.62 -4.49 -5.23
C LEU A 463 -21.16 -5.33 -6.40
N ASN A 464 -21.46 -4.68 -7.51
CA ASN A 464 -22.10 -5.29 -8.68
C ASN A 464 -21.10 -5.96 -9.61
N LYS A 465 -21.47 -7.13 -10.13
CA LYS A 465 -20.58 -7.98 -10.92
C LYS A 465 -20.59 -7.66 -12.41
N LEU A 466 -21.71 -7.15 -12.91
CA LEU A 466 -21.89 -6.87 -14.34
C LEU A 466 -22.21 -5.38 -14.54
N ALA A 467 -21.35 -4.66 -15.27
CA ALA A 467 -21.60 -3.25 -15.59
C ALA A 467 -22.49 -3.07 -16.84
N ILE A 468 -22.45 -3.99 -17.81
CA ILE A 468 -23.26 -3.96 -19.05
C ILE A 468 -23.29 -2.58 -19.73
N ASP A 469 -24.33 -1.77 -19.49
CA ASP A 469 -24.62 -0.49 -20.12
C ASP A 469 -24.33 0.75 -19.24
N ARG A 470 -23.79 0.55 -18.02
CA ARG A 470 -23.59 1.64 -17.05
C ARG A 470 -22.47 2.61 -17.43
N PHE A 471 -21.56 2.20 -18.29
CA PHE A 471 -20.41 3.00 -18.71
C PHE A 471 -20.21 2.94 -20.23
N ASN A 472 -19.33 3.78 -20.76
CA ASN A 472 -18.95 3.75 -22.16
C ASN A 472 -18.42 2.36 -22.58
N GLU A 473 -18.68 1.99 -23.84
CA GLU A 473 -18.14 0.76 -24.44
C GLU A 473 -16.61 0.85 -24.53
N ILE A 474 -15.90 -0.09 -23.89
CA ILE A 474 -14.43 -0.14 -23.83
C ILE A 474 -13.85 -1.49 -24.29
N GLY A 475 -14.66 -2.28 -24.99
CA GLY A 475 -14.31 -3.63 -25.43
C GLY A 475 -14.89 -4.74 -24.55
N PRO A 476 -14.52 -6.02 -24.78
CA PRO A 476 -15.21 -7.17 -24.19
C PRO A 476 -15.03 -7.36 -22.67
N LEU A 477 -13.94 -6.83 -22.09
CA LEU A 477 -13.69 -6.90 -20.65
C LEU A 477 -14.26 -5.64 -19.99
N HIS A 478 -15.43 -5.79 -19.38
CA HIS A 478 -16.11 -4.70 -18.66
C HIS A 478 -15.50 -4.50 -17.26
N PRO A 479 -15.56 -3.28 -16.71
CA PRO A 479 -15.28 -3.06 -15.30
C PRO A 479 -16.41 -3.65 -14.43
N GLN A 480 -16.15 -3.79 -13.14
CA GLN A 480 -17.19 -3.96 -12.12
C GLN A 480 -17.79 -2.60 -11.74
N ASN A 481 -18.84 -2.60 -10.93
CA ASN A 481 -19.54 -1.37 -10.56
C ASN A 481 -19.86 -1.33 -9.06
N HIS A 482 -19.27 -0.37 -8.34
CA HIS A 482 -19.62 -0.11 -6.94
C HIS A 482 -20.65 1.00 -6.87
N GLN A 483 -21.87 0.66 -6.46
CA GLN A 483 -22.98 1.60 -6.38
C GLN A 483 -23.21 2.10 -4.97
N LEU A 484 -23.14 3.43 -4.78
CA LEU A 484 -23.43 4.06 -3.49
C LEU A 484 -24.93 4.30 -3.34
N ILE A 485 -25.50 3.84 -2.22
CA ILE A 485 -26.92 4.01 -1.89
C ILE A 485 -27.02 4.75 -0.56
N ASP A 486 -27.77 5.85 -0.52
CA ASP A 486 -28.17 6.54 0.70
C ASP A 486 -29.29 5.76 1.40
N ILE A 487 -29.09 5.48 2.68
CA ILE A 487 -30.00 4.73 3.55
C ILE A 487 -30.49 5.57 4.74
N SER A 488 -30.11 6.84 4.83
CA SER A 488 -30.52 7.74 5.92
C SER A 488 -32.00 8.11 5.86
N GLY A 489 -32.59 8.06 4.67
CA GLY A 489 -33.99 8.42 4.41
C GLY A 489 -35.00 7.31 4.72
N LYS A 490 -36.29 7.65 4.51
CA LYS A 490 -37.37 6.65 4.57
C LYS A 490 -37.30 5.62 3.45
N LYS A 491 -36.73 5.99 2.31
CA LYS A 491 -36.49 5.13 1.15
C LYS A 491 -35.00 5.13 0.85
N MET A 492 -34.48 3.98 0.43
CA MET A 492 -33.14 3.88 -0.13
C MET A 492 -33.09 4.68 -1.43
N GLN A 493 -31.95 5.33 -1.69
CA GLN A 493 -31.74 6.10 -2.90
C GLN A 493 -30.36 5.81 -3.48
N LEU A 494 -30.33 5.26 -4.71
CA LEU A 494 -29.08 5.11 -5.47
C LEU A 494 -28.51 6.49 -5.82
N LEU A 495 -27.23 6.72 -5.53
CA LEU A 495 -26.57 8.02 -5.71
C LEU A 495 -25.48 8.04 -6.76
N TYR A 496 -24.71 6.96 -6.90
CA TYR A 496 -23.47 6.98 -7.68
C TYR A 496 -23.11 5.61 -8.23
N ASP A 497 -22.57 5.58 -9.45
CA ASP A 497 -21.95 4.42 -10.10
C ASP A 497 -20.43 4.65 -10.16
N MET A 498 -19.64 3.83 -9.46
CA MET A 498 -18.17 3.87 -9.52
C MET A 498 -17.65 2.70 -10.37
N PRO A 499 -17.08 2.95 -11.57
CA PRO A 499 -16.45 1.89 -12.35
C PRO A 499 -15.19 1.40 -11.63
N VAL A 500 -15.04 0.08 -11.52
CA VAL A 500 -13.85 -0.56 -10.98
C VAL A 500 -13.16 -1.34 -12.09
N PRO A 501 -12.08 -0.80 -12.69
CA PRO A 501 -11.47 -1.38 -13.88
C PRO A 501 -10.45 -2.49 -13.61
N LEU A 502 -10.04 -2.69 -12.34
CA LEU A 502 -8.95 -3.59 -11.98
C LEU A 502 -9.45 -4.75 -11.11
N GLY A 503 -9.77 -5.87 -11.78
CA GLY A 503 -10.28 -7.10 -11.16
C GLY A 503 -11.71 -6.97 -10.65
N GLU A 504 -12.25 -8.07 -10.11
CA GLU A 504 -13.59 -8.13 -9.51
C GLU A 504 -13.50 -8.06 -7.97
N PRO A 505 -13.75 -6.90 -7.32
CA PRO A 505 -13.85 -6.89 -5.88
C PRO A 505 -14.96 -7.81 -5.36
N HIS A 506 -14.61 -8.68 -4.41
CA HIS A 506 -15.57 -9.61 -3.81
C HIS A 506 -16.22 -9.03 -2.55
N GLN A 507 -15.47 -8.30 -1.73
CA GLN A 507 -15.93 -7.72 -0.47
C GLN A 507 -15.23 -6.38 -0.21
N ALA A 508 -15.87 -5.53 0.59
CA ALA A 508 -15.26 -4.32 1.11
C ALA A 508 -15.64 -4.08 2.57
N VAL A 509 -14.80 -3.31 3.28
CA VAL A 509 -15.05 -2.83 4.64
C VAL A 509 -14.84 -1.32 4.70
N ALA A 510 -15.72 -0.64 5.42
CA ALA A 510 -15.70 0.81 5.55
C ALA A 510 -15.47 1.21 7.01
N ILE A 511 -14.64 2.23 7.23
CA ILE A 511 -14.33 2.81 8.54
C ILE A 511 -14.50 4.32 8.50
N ARG A 512 -14.93 4.94 9.60
CA ARG A 512 -14.89 6.39 9.76
C ARG A 512 -13.46 6.89 9.61
N ALA A 513 -13.24 7.90 8.77
CA ALA A 513 -11.91 8.46 8.53
C ALA A 513 -11.23 8.96 9.82
N SER A 514 -12.03 9.41 10.81
CA SER A 514 -11.54 9.88 12.11
C SER A 514 -10.90 8.81 13.00
N LYS A 515 -11.05 7.52 12.67
CA LYS A 515 -10.43 6.39 13.38
C LYS A 515 -9.08 5.96 12.78
N LEU A 516 -8.72 6.52 11.62
CA LEU A 516 -7.42 6.24 11.00
C LEU A 516 -6.38 7.24 11.52
N HIS A 517 -5.23 6.73 11.94
CA HIS A 517 -4.16 7.51 12.54
C HIS A 517 -2.86 7.31 11.76
N THR A 518 -2.75 8.01 10.64
CA THR A 518 -1.63 7.84 9.70
C THR A 518 -0.40 8.65 10.08
N HIS A 519 0.76 8.17 9.62
CA HIS A 519 1.98 8.94 9.62
C HIS A 519 2.02 9.88 8.42
N VAL A 520 2.39 11.14 8.66
CA VAL A 520 2.65 12.13 7.60
C VAL A 520 3.99 11.85 6.90
N ARG A 521 4.95 11.28 7.64
CA ARG A 521 6.29 10.90 7.17
C ARG A 521 6.92 9.90 8.13
N TYR A 522 7.94 9.20 7.68
CA TYR A 522 8.72 8.32 8.53
C TYR A 522 9.76 9.06 9.36
N LYS A 523 10.23 8.42 10.44
CA LYS A 523 11.48 8.83 11.09
C LYS A 523 12.63 8.59 10.11
N MET A 524 13.59 9.51 10.10
CA MET A 524 14.70 9.47 9.14
C MET A 524 15.50 8.17 9.24
N GLY A 525 15.52 7.41 8.16
CA GLY A 525 16.19 6.13 8.06
C GLY A 525 15.31 4.91 8.32
N THR A 526 13.99 5.06 8.44
CA THR A 526 13.09 3.95 8.77
C THR A 526 12.97 2.98 7.60
N ASN A 527 13.05 1.68 7.89
CA ASN A 527 12.56 0.61 7.03
C ASN A 527 11.05 0.50 7.23
N ALA A 528 10.27 0.75 6.17
CA ALA A 528 8.81 0.74 6.27
C ALA A 528 8.25 -0.64 6.68
N PHE A 529 8.91 -1.75 6.38
CA PHE A 529 8.39 -3.09 6.61
C PHE A 529 8.67 -3.62 8.02
N THR A 530 9.75 -3.14 8.66
CA THR A 530 10.10 -3.52 10.04
C THR A 530 9.77 -2.45 11.07
N GLY A 531 9.62 -1.19 10.64
CA GLY A 531 9.47 -0.03 11.54
C GLY A 531 10.78 0.40 12.21
N GLU A 532 11.87 -0.35 12.02
CA GLU A 532 13.17 -0.09 12.62
C GLU A 532 14.04 0.81 11.73
N ILE A 533 15.18 1.26 12.26
CA ILE A 533 16.16 1.99 11.45
C ILE A 533 16.87 1.02 10.52
N HIS A 534 16.83 1.30 9.22
CA HIS A 534 17.48 0.51 8.19
C HIS A 534 19.00 0.56 8.34
N GLU A 535 19.68 -0.59 8.16
CA GLU A 535 21.14 -0.71 8.26
C GLU A 535 21.90 0.19 7.26
N GLY A 536 21.28 0.38 6.09
CA GLY A 536 21.73 1.26 5.00
C GLY A 536 21.42 2.75 5.19
N LYS A 537 20.91 3.17 6.35
CA LYS A 537 20.61 4.58 6.62
C LYS A 537 21.84 5.44 6.31
N THR A 538 21.66 6.42 5.43
CA THR A 538 22.69 7.36 5.02
C THR A 538 22.16 8.78 5.19
N LEU A 539 22.99 9.70 5.68
CA LEU A 539 22.68 11.12 5.77
C LEU A 539 23.57 11.92 4.83
N ALA A 540 23.24 13.19 4.63
CA ALA A 540 24.02 14.09 3.79
C ALA A 540 25.49 14.11 4.24
N GLY A 541 26.42 13.94 3.30
CA GLY A 541 27.87 13.87 3.55
C GLY A 541 28.38 12.53 4.06
N GLN A 542 27.52 11.53 4.23
CA GLN A 542 27.89 10.15 4.60
C GLN A 542 27.85 9.18 3.42
N GLU A 543 27.51 9.66 2.22
CA GLU A 543 27.39 8.88 1.00
C GLU A 543 28.75 8.28 0.63
N LYS A 544 28.74 7.00 0.24
CA LYS A 544 29.97 6.26 -0.06
C LYS A 544 29.68 5.04 -0.89
N ILE A 545 30.70 4.61 -1.64
CA ILE A 545 30.69 3.34 -2.37
C ILE A 545 31.71 2.43 -1.70
N VAL A 546 31.28 1.25 -1.26
CA VAL A 546 32.10 0.28 -0.53
C VAL A 546 32.11 -1.03 -1.31
N ARG A 547 33.29 -1.47 -1.75
CA ARG A 547 33.47 -2.79 -2.38
C ARG A 547 33.92 -3.82 -1.35
N LYS A 548 33.26 -4.98 -1.32
CA LYS A 548 33.65 -6.18 -0.57
C LYS A 548 33.67 -7.37 -1.54
N GLY A 549 34.85 -7.70 -2.07
CA GLY A 549 34.97 -8.69 -3.14
C GLY A 549 34.25 -8.24 -4.41
N ASN A 550 33.33 -9.07 -4.91
CA ASN A 550 32.45 -8.79 -6.04
C ASN A 550 31.12 -8.11 -5.64
N HIS A 551 30.91 -7.81 -4.36
CA HIS A 551 29.74 -7.04 -3.90
C HIS A 551 30.12 -5.56 -3.75
N VAL A 552 29.35 -4.67 -4.36
CA VAL A 552 29.48 -3.21 -4.22
C VAL A 552 28.24 -2.65 -3.52
N TYR A 553 28.44 -1.98 -2.40
CA TYR A 553 27.40 -1.30 -1.65
C TYR A 553 27.50 0.20 -1.91
N VAL A 554 26.41 0.79 -2.40
CA VAL A 554 26.26 2.23 -2.59
C VAL A 554 25.38 2.75 -1.46
N TYR A 555 25.97 3.48 -0.53
CA TYR A 555 25.24 4.21 0.51
C TYR A 555 24.97 5.60 -0.04
N GLY A 556 23.71 5.86 -0.38
CA GLY A 556 23.29 7.07 -1.06
C GLY A 556 22.09 7.75 -0.42
N THR A 557 21.84 8.96 -0.86
CA THR A 557 20.74 9.81 -0.38
C THR A 557 19.98 10.38 -1.55
N VAL A 558 18.68 10.59 -1.34
CA VAL A 558 17.84 11.34 -2.26
C VAL A 558 17.23 12.53 -1.53
N VAL A 559 17.26 13.68 -2.16
CA VAL A 559 16.60 14.92 -1.77
C VAL A 559 16.24 15.62 -3.08
N ARG A 560 15.18 16.44 -3.11
CA ARG A 560 14.70 17.08 -4.34
C ARG A 560 15.84 17.54 -5.27
N SER A 561 15.74 17.12 -6.52
CA SER A 561 16.69 17.43 -7.60
C SER A 561 18.06 16.74 -7.51
N HIS A 562 18.33 15.89 -6.52
CA HIS A 562 19.64 15.27 -6.32
C HIS A 562 19.57 13.80 -5.89
N ILE A 563 20.29 12.92 -6.61
CA ILE A 563 20.62 11.56 -6.19
C ILE A 563 22.13 11.52 -5.96
N ASN A 564 22.56 11.20 -4.73
CA ASN A 564 23.97 11.12 -4.40
C ASN A 564 24.37 9.68 -4.02
N PRO A 565 25.46 9.14 -4.58
CA PRO A 565 26.32 9.73 -5.62
C PRO A 565 25.65 9.71 -7.02
N GLU A 566 26.05 10.62 -7.91
CA GLU A 566 25.60 10.67 -9.32
C GLU A 566 26.41 9.78 -10.26
N HIS A 567 27.56 9.27 -9.81
CA HIS A 567 28.42 8.37 -10.59
C HIS A 567 28.81 7.15 -9.76
N VAL A 568 28.41 5.97 -10.21
CA VAL A 568 28.74 4.70 -9.58
C VAL A 568 29.48 3.84 -10.60
N THR A 569 30.75 3.52 -10.33
CA THR A 569 31.53 2.61 -11.20
C THR A 569 31.66 1.23 -10.57
N VAL A 570 31.26 0.20 -11.31
CA VAL A 570 31.35 -1.21 -10.92
C VAL A 570 31.95 -2.04 -12.05
N ASN A 571 32.24 -3.30 -11.77
CA ASN A 571 32.69 -4.26 -12.76
C ASN A 571 31.54 -5.15 -13.21
N LYS A 572 31.57 -5.58 -14.47
CA LYS A 572 30.66 -6.59 -15.00
C LYS A 572 30.72 -7.85 -14.14
N GLY A 573 29.56 -8.31 -13.68
CA GLY A 573 29.40 -9.46 -12.79
C GLY A 573 29.38 -9.11 -11.30
N ASP A 574 29.60 -7.86 -10.91
CA ASP A 574 29.42 -7.42 -9.52
C ASP A 574 27.94 -7.54 -9.11
N THR A 575 27.71 -7.88 -7.84
CA THR A 575 26.41 -7.66 -7.18
C THR A 575 26.42 -6.25 -6.61
N VAL A 576 25.45 -5.43 -6.97
CA VAL A 576 25.35 -4.03 -6.57
C VAL A 576 24.13 -3.85 -5.68
N THR A 577 24.31 -3.27 -4.49
CA THR A 577 23.22 -2.90 -3.59
C THR A 577 23.23 -1.39 -3.40
N PHE A 578 22.16 -0.72 -3.81
CA PHE A 578 21.90 0.68 -3.46
C PHE A 578 21.09 0.73 -2.18
N TYR A 579 21.68 1.30 -1.13
CA TYR A 579 20.97 1.77 0.04
C TYR A 579 20.66 3.24 -0.15
N LEU A 580 19.38 3.60 -0.25
CA LEU A 580 18.95 4.97 -0.50
C LEU A 580 18.08 5.47 0.64
N THR A 581 18.44 6.61 1.20
CA THR A 581 17.64 7.30 2.23
C THR A 581 17.01 8.57 1.64
N ASN A 582 15.68 8.70 1.76
CA ASN A 582 14.98 9.95 1.45
C ASN A 582 15.14 10.95 2.59
N LEU A 583 15.88 12.04 2.34
CA LEU A 583 16.17 13.10 3.30
C LEU A 583 15.06 14.16 3.41
N GLU A 584 13.99 14.05 2.63
CA GLU A 584 12.88 15.00 2.66
C GLU A 584 12.18 15.03 4.03
N ARG A 585 11.70 16.23 4.37
CA ARG A 585 10.94 16.51 5.60
C ARG A 585 9.54 16.99 5.32
N ALA A 586 9.28 17.54 4.13
CA ALA A 586 7.96 17.95 3.74
C ALA A 586 7.07 16.72 3.49
N GLU A 587 5.79 16.88 3.78
CA GLU A 587 4.76 15.90 3.46
C GLU A 587 4.67 15.76 1.94
N ASP A 588 4.38 14.55 1.45
CA ASP A 588 4.16 14.24 0.03
C ASP A 588 5.37 14.41 -0.92
N GLU A 589 6.57 14.70 -0.39
CA GLU A 589 7.81 14.75 -1.19
C GLU A 589 8.43 13.36 -1.39
N THR A 590 7.73 12.51 -2.14
CA THR A 590 8.14 11.15 -2.46
C THR A 590 9.15 11.14 -3.62
N HIS A 591 10.16 10.28 -3.52
CA HIS A 591 11.09 10.00 -4.62
C HIS A 591 10.86 8.60 -5.16
N GLY A 592 11.35 8.35 -6.37
CA GLY A 592 11.53 7.01 -6.90
C GLY A 592 13.00 6.74 -7.21
N PHE A 593 13.33 5.50 -7.50
CA PHE A 593 14.64 5.16 -8.05
C PHE A 593 14.49 3.96 -8.99
N THR A 594 15.14 4.03 -10.15
CA THR A 594 15.24 2.94 -11.11
C THR A 594 16.60 2.99 -11.80
N VAL A 595 17.08 1.85 -12.29
CA VAL A 595 18.29 1.75 -13.12
C VAL A 595 17.89 1.14 -14.46
N ASP A 596 18.28 1.79 -15.55
CA ASP A 596 18.04 1.30 -16.90
C ASP A 596 18.47 -0.17 -17.09
N ASP A 597 17.68 -0.96 -17.81
CA ASP A 597 17.86 -2.40 -18.11
C ASP A 597 17.80 -3.39 -16.92
N TYR A 598 18.01 -2.94 -15.67
CA TYR A 598 18.18 -3.86 -14.52
C TYR A 598 16.89 -4.32 -13.83
N ASN A 599 15.71 -3.91 -14.32
CA ASN A 599 14.40 -4.29 -13.78
C ASN A 599 14.30 -4.12 -12.24
N VAL A 600 14.78 -2.98 -11.76
CA VAL A 600 14.73 -2.59 -10.35
C VAL A 600 13.99 -1.28 -10.21
N HIS A 601 13.17 -1.18 -9.16
CA HIS A 601 12.43 0.03 -8.88
C HIS A 601 12.07 0.09 -7.39
N THR A 602 11.90 1.30 -6.85
CA THR A 602 11.46 1.52 -5.47
C THR A 602 10.80 2.88 -5.33
N SER A 603 9.83 2.98 -4.43
CA SER A 603 9.31 4.25 -3.92
C SER A 603 9.97 4.60 -2.58
N LEU A 604 10.27 5.88 -2.41
CA LEU A 604 11.03 6.46 -1.32
C LEU A 604 10.20 7.59 -0.70
N GLU A 605 9.25 7.25 0.17
CA GLU A 605 8.49 8.25 0.94
C GLU A 605 9.39 9.01 1.93
N PRO A 606 9.02 10.24 2.34
CA PRO A 606 9.84 11.07 3.24
C PRO A 606 10.32 10.33 4.50
N GLY A 607 11.64 10.29 4.70
CA GLY A 607 12.31 9.63 5.81
C GLY A 607 12.58 8.13 5.64
N LYS A 608 12.06 7.48 4.60
CA LYS A 608 12.27 6.05 4.34
C LYS A 608 13.71 5.75 3.91
N THR A 609 14.19 4.55 4.22
CA THR A 609 15.39 3.98 3.60
C THR A 609 15.07 2.61 3.03
N VAL A 610 15.57 2.36 1.82
CA VAL A 610 15.36 1.11 1.08
C VAL A 610 16.69 0.53 0.63
N ALA A 611 16.66 -0.76 0.30
CA ALA A 611 17.75 -1.47 -0.37
C ALA A 611 17.27 -1.97 -1.74
N VAL A 612 18.07 -1.76 -2.78
CA VAL A 612 17.83 -2.26 -4.13
C VAL A 612 19.07 -3.02 -4.59
N THR A 613 18.95 -4.34 -4.73
CA THR A 613 20.05 -5.22 -5.14
C THR A 613 19.83 -5.84 -6.51
N PHE A 614 20.86 -5.78 -7.35
CA PHE A 614 20.88 -6.44 -8.67
C PHE A 614 22.30 -6.86 -9.06
N LYS A 615 22.42 -7.67 -10.12
CA LYS A 615 23.70 -8.06 -10.69
C LYS A 615 24.00 -7.16 -11.88
N ALA A 616 25.14 -6.48 -11.89
CA ALA A 616 25.61 -5.67 -13.01
C ALA A 616 26.21 -6.59 -14.10
N ASP A 617 25.36 -7.38 -14.77
CA ASP A 617 25.77 -8.44 -15.69
C ASP A 617 26.07 -7.95 -17.12
N ASN A 618 25.66 -6.73 -17.47
CA ASN A 618 25.93 -6.09 -18.76
C ASN A 618 27.00 -5.00 -18.62
N GLU A 619 28.02 -5.01 -19.50
CA GLU A 619 28.93 -3.86 -19.60
C GLU A 619 28.20 -2.68 -20.25
N GLY A 620 28.51 -1.45 -19.83
CA GLY A 620 27.85 -0.28 -20.39
C GLY A 620 27.77 0.91 -19.45
N VAL A 621 26.98 1.89 -19.86
CA VAL A 621 26.62 3.07 -19.08
C VAL A 621 25.10 3.07 -18.97
N PHE A 622 24.60 2.92 -17.76
CA PHE A 622 23.18 2.78 -17.46
C PHE A 622 22.75 3.96 -16.60
N PRO A 623 21.91 4.87 -17.12
CA PRO A 623 21.34 5.93 -16.31
C PRO A 623 20.46 5.34 -15.20
N TYR A 624 20.49 5.97 -14.03
CA TYR A 624 19.47 5.82 -13.00
C TYR A 624 18.88 7.19 -12.69
N TYR A 625 17.61 7.24 -12.31
CA TYR A 625 16.92 8.51 -12.12
C TYR A 625 15.74 8.37 -11.16
N CYS A 626 15.22 9.51 -10.71
CA CYS A 626 14.01 9.60 -9.91
C CYS A 626 12.76 9.47 -10.80
N THR A 627 11.99 8.40 -10.63
CA THR A 627 10.77 8.17 -11.41
C THR A 627 9.60 9.06 -10.99
N GLU A 628 9.67 9.64 -9.79
CA GLU A 628 8.64 10.52 -9.24
C GLU A 628 8.89 11.99 -9.60
N PHE A 629 7.80 12.73 -9.84
CA PHE A 629 7.86 14.18 -10.06
C PHE A 629 8.01 14.88 -8.70
N CYS A 630 9.23 14.88 -8.18
CA CYS A 630 9.56 15.41 -6.85
C CYS A 630 9.97 16.90 -6.82
N SER A 631 10.22 17.52 -7.98
CA SER A 631 10.59 18.94 -8.06
C SER A 631 10.50 19.46 -9.49
N ALA A 632 10.64 20.78 -9.68
CA ALA A 632 10.75 21.37 -11.02
C ALA A 632 11.97 20.84 -11.81
N LEU A 633 13.00 20.34 -11.10
CA LEU A 633 14.20 19.74 -11.68
C LEU A 633 14.22 18.21 -11.49
N HIS A 634 13.05 17.57 -11.55
CA HIS A 634 12.96 16.10 -11.43
C HIS A 634 13.68 15.40 -12.59
N LEU A 635 13.70 15.99 -13.79
CA LEU A 635 14.37 15.42 -14.97
C LEU A 635 15.89 15.38 -14.80
N GLU A 636 16.45 16.39 -14.13
CA GLU A 636 17.87 16.49 -13.81
C GLU A 636 18.29 15.63 -12.60
N MET A 637 17.32 15.08 -11.85
CA MET A 637 17.56 14.19 -10.71
C MET A 637 17.94 12.79 -11.17
N MET A 638 19.18 12.64 -11.64
CA MET A 638 19.71 11.43 -12.25
C MET A 638 21.18 11.17 -11.91
N GLY A 639 21.66 9.97 -12.19
CA GLY A 639 23.09 9.61 -12.20
C GLY A 639 23.37 8.45 -13.14
N TYR A 640 24.63 7.99 -13.20
CA TYR A 640 25.09 6.93 -14.07
C TYR A 640 25.71 5.77 -13.30
N LEU A 641 25.26 4.57 -13.61
CA LEU A 641 25.95 3.32 -13.32
C LEU A 641 26.89 2.99 -14.49
N LEU A 642 28.18 2.99 -14.22
CA LEU A 642 29.25 2.70 -15.17
C LEU A 642 29.75 1.27 -14.92
N VAL A 643 29.37 0.33 -15.78
CA VAL A 643 29.76 -1.08 -15.66
C VAL A 643 30.89 -1.40 -16.62
N LYS A 644 32.08 -1.65 -16.06
CA LYS A 644 33.29 -1.97 -16.83
C LYS A 644 33.50 -3.48 -16.90
N ASP A 645 33.79 -4.01 -18.08
CA ASP A 645 34.39 -5.34 -18.20
C ASP A 645 35.87 -5.24 -17.75
N PRO A 646 36.25 -5.89 -16.63
CA PRO A 646 37.63 -5.83 -16.14
C PRO A 646 38.64 -6.45 -17.10
N ASN A 647 38.20 -7.24 -18.09
CA ASN A 647 39.05 -7.88 -19.08
C ASN A 647 39.25 -7.02 -20.34
N LYS A 648 38.55 -5.89 -20.46
CA LYS A 648 38.65 -4.98 -21.61
C LYS A 648 39.44 -3.72 -21.27
N LYS A 649 40.19 -3.24 -22.27
CA LYS A 649 40.84 -1.92 -22.21
C LYS A 649 39.99 -0.91 -22.98
N TYR A 650 39.53 0.11 -22.29
CA TYR A 650 38.74 1.18 -22.90
C TYR A 650 39.67 2.27 -23.45
N THR A 651 39.62 2.50 -24.77
CA THR A 651 40.35 3.59 -25.42
C THR A 651 39.51 4.87 -25.41
N SER A 652 40.10 5.99 -25.00
CA SER A 652 39.42 7.29 -24.98
C SER A 652 38.98 7.70 -26.39
N ALA A 653 37.68 8.00 -26.54
CA ALA A 653 37.15 8.58 -27.78
C ALA A 653 37.80 9.92 -28.12
N ALA A 654 38.20 10.70 -27.10
CA ALA A 654 38.98 11.93 -27.30
C ALA A 654 40.34 11.63 -27.96
N LYS A 655 41.01 10.54 -27.56
CA LYS A 655 42.26 10.10 -28.18
C LYS A 655 42.07 9.72 -29.65
N LEU A 656 40.97 9.03 -29.98
CA LEU A 656 40.63 8.68 -31.36
C LEU A 656 40.22 9.90 -32.21
N LYS A 657 39.58 10.90 -31.59
CA LYS A 657 39.22 12.16 -32.24
C LYS A 657 40.47 12.99 -32.55
N MET A 658 41.39 13.12 -31.59
CA MET A 658 42.65 13.86 -31.78
C MET A 658 43.47 13.29 -32.93
N ALA A 659 43.53 11.96 -33.07
CA ALA A 659 44.19 11.30 -34.19
C ALA A 659 43.58 11.60 -35.59
N LYS A 660 42.39 12.23 -35.65
CA LYS A 660 41.69 12.60 -36.89
C LYS A 660 41.66 14.11 -37.17
N MET A 661 42.27 14.93 -36.31
CA MET A 661 42.23 16.40 -36.43
C MET A 661 43.25 16.90 -37.48
N SER A 662 42.89 17.96 -38.22
CA SER A 662 43.83 18.62 -39.14
C SER A 662 44.95 19.33 -38.36
N PRO A 663 46.09 19.68 -39.00
CA PRO A 663 47.17 20.42 -38.35
C PRO A 663 46.73 21.72 -37.68
N GLU A 664 45.80 22.47 -38.28
CA GLU A 664 45.25 23.71 -37.74
C GLU A 664 44.37 23.46 -36.52
N GLN A 665 43.58 22.39 -36.55
CA GLN A 665 42.74 21.96 -35.43
C GLN A 665 43.58 21.45 -34.26
N LEU A 666 44.65 20.70 -34.53
CA LEU A 666 45.63 20.28 -33.53
C LEU A 666 46.34 21.47 -32.89
N LYS A 667 46.66 22.51 -33.67
CA LYS A 667 47.26 23.74 -33.13
C LYS A 667 46.31 24.49 -32.19
N ALA A 668 45.05 24.66 -32.59
CA ALA A 668 44.04 25.30 -31.75
C ALA A 668 43.78 24.52 -30.44
N GLU A 669 43.73 23.19 -30.51
CA GLU A 669 43.55 22.33 -29.32
C GLU A 669 44.79 22.36 -28.41
N TYR A 670 46.01 22.40 -28.96
CA TYR A 670 47.23 22.61 -28.20
C TYR A 670 47.20 23.93 -27.42
N ASP A 671 46.89 25.04 -28.10
CA ASP A 671 46.87 26.37 -27.47
C ASP A 671 45.80 26.46 -26.37
N LYS A 672 44.64 25.84 -26.59
CA LYS A 672 43.59 25.69 -25.57
C LYS A 672 44.05 24.85 -24.37
N THR A 673 44.74 23.73 -24.62
CA THR A 673 45.23 22.85 -23.54
C THR A 673 46.27 23.58 -22.68
N VAL A 674 47.19 24.32 -23.30
CA VAL A 674 48.18 25.16 -22.60
C VAL A 674 47.49 26.24 -21.76
N ALA A 675 46.49 26.91 -22.31
CA ALA A 675 45.72 27.92 -21.57
C ALA A 675 44.99 27.33 -20.35
N THR A 676 44.43 26.12 -20.51
CA THR A 676 43.76 25.38 -19.43
C THR A 676 44.75 24.98 -18.34
N ASN A 677 45.94 24.50 -18.70
CA ASN A 677 47.01 24.20 -17.75
C ASN A 677 47.42 25.43 -16.95
N LYS A 678 47.57 26.58 -17.61
CA LYS A 678 47.90 27.84 -16.94
C LYS A 678 46.84 28.27 -15.93
N ALA A 679 45.55 28.14 -16.28
CA ALA A 679 44.45 28.47 -15.36
C ALA A 679 44.39 27.50 -14.16
N THR A 680 44.59 26.20 -14.41
CA THR A 680 44.61 25.16 -13.38
C THR A 680 45.76 25.38 -12.39
N ASP A 681 46.94 25.72 -12.88
CA ASP A 681 48.10 26.02 -12.05
C ASP A 681 47.84 27.21 -11.11
N ALA A 682 47.19 28.28 -11.59
CA ALA A 682 46.83 29.41 -10.75
C ALA A 682 45.94 29.01 -9.56
N VAL A 683 45.01 28.07 -9.75
CA VAL A 683 44.19 27.50 -8.67
C VAL A 683 45.05 26.71 -7.68
N ILE A 684 45.96 25.85 -8.18
CA ILE A 684 46.89 25.09 -7.32
C ILE A 684 47.73 26.04 -6.47
N GLN A 685 48.27 27.12 -7.04
CA GLN A 685 49.05 28.10 -6.29
C GLN A 685 48.22 28.79 -5.19
N SER A 686 46.91 29.01 -5.41
CA SER A 686 46.02 29.54 -4.36
C SER A 686 45.85 28.57 -3.18
N VAL A 687 45.78 27.27 -3.44
CA VAL A 687 45.68 26.21 -2.42
C VAL A 687 47.00 26.06 -1.66
N VAL A 688 48.12 26.06 -2.37
CA VAL A 688 49.48 26.05 -1.79
C VAL A 688 49.67 27.24 -0.86
N LYS A 689 49.24 28.43 -1.28
CA LYS A 689 49.27 29.63 -0.44
C LYS A 689 48.47 29.43 0.85
N PHE A 690 47.23 28.94 0.76
CA PHE A 690 46.40 28.67 1.94
C PHE A 690 47.07 27.69 2.91
N LEU A 691 47.61 26.58 2.41
CA LEU A 691 48.25 25.56 3.22
C LEU A 691 49.45 26.13 3.98
N LYS A 692 50.31 26.90 3.30
CA LYS A 692 51.47 27.58 3.89
C LYS A 692 51.08 28.61 4.94
N ASP A 693 50.11 29.47 4.62
CA ASP A 693 49.62 30.51 5.54
C ASP A 693 49.05 29.92 6.84
N ASN A 694 48.61 28.65 6.82
CA ASN A 694 48.04 27.95 7.97
C ASN A 694 48.97 26.89 8.59
N HIS A 695 50.28 26.94 8.29
CA HIS A 695 51.31 26.09 8.90
C HIS A 695 50.98 24.59 8.85
N TYR A 696 50.59 24.09 7.67
CA TYR A 696 50.19 22.69 7.46
C TYR A 696 51.23 21.67 7.94
N GLU A 697 52.51 22.05 8.01
CA GLU A 697 53.63 21.21 8.46
C GLU A 697 53.47 20.69 9.89
N ARG A 698 52.65 21.37 10.70
CA ARG A 698 52.33 20.97 12.09
C ARG A 698 51.40 19.76 12.17
N TYR A 699 50.78 19.34 11.07
CA TYR A 699 49.79 18.27 11.03
C TYR A 699 50.31 17.10 10.19
N PRO A 700 50.84 16.02 10.80
CA PRO A 700 51.55 14.96 10.07
C PRO A 700 50.78 14.37 8.88
N THR A 701 49.47 14.15 9.02
CA THR A 701 48.63 13.62 7.94
C THR A 701 48.42 14.64 6.81
N VAL A 702 48.28 15.93 7.13
CA VAL A 702 48.16 17.00 6.12
C VAL A 702 49.49 17.18 5.41
N LYS A 703 50.61 17.19 6.16
CA LYS A 703 51.97 17.26 5.61
C LYS A 703 52.23 16.13 4.61
N ALA A 704 51.88 14.89 4.95
CA ALA A 704 52.04 13.74 4.05
C ALA A 704 51.22 13.90 2.75
N LEU A 705 50.00 14.44 2.83
CA LEU A 705 49.19 14.74 1.64
C LEU A 705 49.81 15.87 0.80
N VAL A 706 50.37 16.90 1.42
CA VAL A 706 51.07 17.97 0.68
C VAL A 706 52.35 17.45 0.03
N GLU A 707 53.09 16.57 0.68
CA GLU A 707 54.26 15.90 0.10
C GLU A 707 53.85 15.05 -1.12
N ASP A 708 52.79 14.25 -1.03
CA ASP A 708 52.26 13.49 -2.18
C ASP A 708 51.81 14.41 -3.32
N ALA A 709 51.14 15.52 -3.01
CA ALA A 709 50.74 16.51 -4.01
C ALA A 709 51.96 17.14 -4.72
N LEU A 710 53.00 17.50 -3.96
CA LEU A 710 54.24 18.07 -4.51
C LEU A 710 55.04 17.04 -5.32
N ASP A 711 55.02 15.77 -4.95
CA ASP A 711 55.64 14.68 -5.73
C ASP A 711 54.99 14.51 -7.10
N GLN A 712 53.67 14.74 -7.21
CA GLN A 712 53.01 14.78 -8.51
C GLN A 712 53.35 16.06 -9.28
N TYR A 713 53.34 17.21 -8.62
CA TYR A 713 53.65 18.50 -9.23
C TYR A 713 55.09 18.56 -9.77
N GLY A 714 56.05 17.97 -9.06
CA GLY A 714 57.47 17.91 -9.44
C GLY A 714 57.73 17.16 -10.75
N LYS A 715 56.77 16.39 -11.28
CA LYS A 715 56.87 15.69 -12.57
C LYS A 715 56.55 16.57 -13.77
N ILE A 716 55.95 17.75 -13.54
CA ILE A 716 55.50 18.66 -14.61
C ILE A 716 56.66 19.18 -15.49
N PRO A 717 57.81 19.65 -14.95
CA PRO A 717 58.87 20.22 -15.78
C PRO A 717 59.40 19.25 -16.85
N GLU A 718 59.50 17.96 -16.52
CA GLU A 718 59.93 16.92 -17.46
C GLU A 718 58.94 16.75 -18.61
N GLN A 719 57.63 16.73 -18.31
CA GLN A 719 56.60 16.62 -19.35
C GLN A 719 56.51 17.89 -20.18
N LYS A 720 56.71 19.07 -19.57
CA LYS A 720 56.75 20.35 -20.29
C LYS A 720 57.88 20.41 -21.29
N LYS A 721 59.07 19.94 -20.90
CA LYS A 721 60.21 19.78 -21.83
C LYS A 721 59.85 18.88 -23.01
N LYS A 722 59.19 17.74 -22.76
CA LYS A 722 58.75 16.82 -23.83
C LYS A 722 57.67 17.42 -24.72
N ALA A 723 56.75 18.21 -24.17
CA ALA A 723 55.76 18.96 -24.95
C ALA A 723 56.43 19.97 -25.87
N ASP A 724 57.35 20.78 -25.34
CA ASP A 724 58.05 21.82 -26.11
C ASP A 724 58.96 21.21 -27.20
N GLU A 725 59.60 20.08 -26.94
CA GLU A 725 60.36 19.31 -27.93
C GLU A 725 59.45 18.76 -29.05
N ALA A 726 58.26 18.27 -28.71
CA ALA A 726 57.28 17.79 -29.69
C ALA A 726 56.73 18.94 -30.57
N VAL A 727 56.47 20.12 -29.99
CA VAL A 727 56.11 21.32 -30.76
C VAL A 727 57.22 21.70 -31.73
N LYS A 728 58.48 21.71 -31.28
CA LYS A 728 59.64 22.03 -32.15
C LYS A 728 59.82 21.03 -33.30
N ALA A 729 59.44 19.77 -33.09
CA ALA A 729 59.48 18.72 -34.10
C ALA A 729 58.27 18.76 -35.07
N GLY A 730 57.31 19.68 -34.87
CA GLY A 730 56.07 19.75 -35.66
C GLY A 730 55.03 18.67 -35.30
N ASP A 731 55.27 17.90 -34.24
CA ASP A 731 54.39 16.82 -33.78
C ASP A 731 53.41 17.36 -32.72
N LEU A 732 52.41 18.11 -33.20
CA LEU A 732 51.43 18.75 -32.33
C LEU A 732 50.53 17.75 -31.59
N GLU A 733 50.27 16.58 -32.17
CA GLU A 733 49.55 15.51 -31.47
C GLU A 733 50.32 15.08 -30.22
N LYS A 734 51.61 14.77 -30.36
CA LYS A 734 52.49 14.41 -29.24
C LYS A 734 52.65 15.56 -28.24
N ALA A 735 52.70 16.80 -28.71
CA ALA A 735 52.74 17.97 -27.84
C ALA A 735 51.48 18.10 -26.97
N ILE A 736 50.29 17.92 -27.56
CA ILE A 736 49.01 17.91 -26.83
C ILE A 736 48.96 16.75 -25.83
N LEU A 737 49.49 15.58 -26.18
CA LEU A 737 49.54 14.43 -25.25
C LEU A 737 50.40 14.74 -24.03
N PHE A 738 51.54 15.41 -24.19
CA PHE A 738 52.37 15.83 -23.05
C PHE A 738 51.75 16.99 -22.26
N GLU A 739 51.08 17.95 -22.90
CA GLU A 739 50.31 19.00 -22.20
C GLU A 739 49.12 18.41 -21.42
N ASN A 740 48.43 17.40 -21.95
CA ASN A 740 47.41 16.68 -21.20
C ASN A 740 48.02 15.86 -20.06
N MET A 741 49.24 15.35 -20.21
CA MET A 741 49.96 14.69 -19.10
C MET A 741 50.30 15.70 -17.99
N ILE A 742 50.69 16.93 -18.35
CA ILE A 742 50.87 18.03 -17.39
C ILE A 742 49.54 18.32 -16.67
N TRP A 743 48.44 18.42 -17.42
CA TRP A 743 47.10 18.60 -16.85
C TRP A 743 46.75 17.49 -15.86
N GLN A 744 47.04 16.23 -16.18
CA GLN A 744 46.79 15.09 -15.29
C GLN A 744 47.60 15.18 -13.99
N TYR A 745 48.87 15.61 -14.05
CA TYR A 745 49.66 15.86 -12.84
C TYR A 745 49.13 17.06 -12.04
N MET A 746 48.66 18.12 -12.70
CA MET A 746 48.01 19.25 -12.06
C MET A 746 46.70 18.85 -11.36
N VAL A 747 45.84 18.06 -12.00
CA VAL A 747 44.58 17.58 -11.40
C VAL A 747 44.85 16.70 -10.18
N LYS A 748 45.82 15.78 -10.26
CA LYS A 748 46.22 14.96 -9.10
C LYS A 748 46.79 15.81 -7.97
N THR A 749 47.62 16.79 -8.31
CA THR A 749 48.15 17.77 -7.33
C THR A 749 47.02 18.54 -6.67
N ALA A 750 46.03 19.00 -7.45
CA ALA A 750 44.90 19.77 -6.97
C ALA A 750 43.97 18.91 -6.08
N ASP A 751 43.64 17.69 -6.49
CA ASP A 751 42.80 16.76 -5.71
C ASP A 751 43.39 16.48 -4.32
N VAL A 752 44.67 16.08 -4.28
CA VAL A 752 45.36 15.81 -3.00
C VAL A 752 45.54 17.11 -2.21
N GLY A 753 45.88 18.22 -2.87
CA GLY A 753 46.03 19.53 -2.24
C GLY A 753 44.73 20.09 -1.64
N ILE A 754 43.58 19.87 -2.30
CA ILE A 754 42.26 20.25 -1.79
C ILE A 754 41.88 19.38 -0.59
N ARG A 755 42.11 18.06 -0.64
CA ARG A 755 41.90 17.18 0.52
C ARG A 755 42.78 17.57 1.70
N ALA A 756 44.03 17.92 1.45
CA ALA A 756 44.94 18.44 2.47
C ALA A 756 44.39 19.74 3.07
N LYS A 757 43.91 20.66 2.23
CA LYS A 757 43.28 21.91 2.65
C LYS A 757 42.02 21.66 3.48
N ASP A 758 41.12 20.79 3.04
CA ASP A 758 39.86 20.51 3.74
C ASP A 758 40.10 19.78 5.08
N LEU A 759 41.05 18.85 5.10
CA LEU A 759 41.49 18.21 6.34
C LEU A 759 42.13 19.21 7.29
N LEU A 760 42.97 20.11 6.79
CA LEU A 760 43.57 21.17 7.59
C LEU A 760 42.50 22.10 8.13
N VAL A 761 41.53 22.52 7.32
CA VAL A 761 40.35 23.30 7.74
C VAL A 761 39.65 22.61 8.89
N LYS A 762 39.40 21.30 8.83
CA LYS A 762 38.79 20.54 9.93
C LYS A 762 39.66 20.45 11.18
N LYS A 763 41.00 20.46 11.05
CA LYS A 763 41.96 20.35 12.15
C LYS A 763 42.25 21.69 12.84
N ILE A 764 42.21 22.79 12.10
CA ILE A 764 42.34 24.16 12.63
C ILE A 764 40.99 24.75 13.04
N ALA A 765 39.89 24.12 12.63
CA ALA A 765 38.56 24.50 13.09
C ALA A 765 38.47 24.34 14.61
N THR A 766 37.95 25.37 15.27
CA THR A 766 37.72 25.38 16.71
C THR A 766 36.82 24.20 17.11
N PRO A 767 37.14 23.45 18.20
CA PRO A 767 36.27 22.40 18.70
C PRO A 767 34.84 22.91 18.90
N MET A 768 33.88 22.20 18.31
CA MET A 768 32.47 22.59 18.35
C MET A 768 31.95 22.52 19.78
N SER A 769 31.29 23.58 20.25
CA SER A 769 30.47 23.52 21.46
C SER A 769 29.32 22.53 21.27
N GLU A 770 28.70 22.04 22.35
CA GLU A 770 27.52 21.16 22.25
C GLU A 770 26.40 21.76 21.39
N ALA A 771 26.20 23.08 21.45
CA ALA A 771 25.22 23.77 20.62
C ALA A 771 25.58 23.70 19.13
N ALA A 772 26.86 23.85 18.79
CA ALA A 772 27.35 23.71 17.43
C ALA A 772 27.29 22.25 16.94
N GLN A 773 27.49 21.25 17.81
CA GLN A 773 27.29 19.84 17.46
C GLN A 773 25.82 19.52 17.14
N ARG A 774 24.87 20.08 17.91
CA ARG A 774 23.43 19.95 17.61
C ARG A 774 23.07 20.63 16.28
N GLY A 775 23.62 21.82 16.03
CA GLY A 775 23.46 22.51 14.74
C GLY A 775 24.07 21.73 13.57
N HIS A 776 25.21 21.07 13.78
CA HIS A 776 25.84 20.20 12.80
C HIS A 776 24.97 18.98 12.49
N ALA A 777 24.43 18.31 13.53
CA ALA A 777 23.49 17.22 13.33
C ALA A 777 22.23 17.68 12.59
N ALA A 778 21.67 18.83 12.94
CA ALA A 778 20.52 19.43 12.24
C ALA A 778 20.84 19.76 10.78
N TYR A 779 22.04 20.25 10.47
CA TYR A 779 22.51 20.49 9.10
C TYR A 779 22.70 19.18 8.32
N LEU A 780 23.29 18.14 8.91
CA LEU A 780 23.44 16.84 8.26
C LEU A 780 22.08 16.14 8.04
N GLU A 781 21.10 16.41 8.89
CA GLU A 781 19.73 15.87 8.77
C GLU A 781 18.81 16.68 7.85
N GLY A 782 19.06 17.99 7.69
CA GLY A 782 18.17 18.91 6.97
C GLY A 782 18.80 19.67 5.81
N GLY A 783 20.07 19.41 5.48
CA GLY A 783 20.83 20.20 4.49
C GLY A 783 20.80 21.69 4.82
N CYS A 784 20.73 22.54 3.79
CA CYS A 784 20.57 23.99 3.97
C CYS A 784 19.37 24.34 4.88
N ASN A 785 18.28 23.58 4.81
CA ASN A 785 17.07 23.82 5.62
C ASN A 785 17.32 23.60 7.11
N GLY A 786 18.27 22.74 7.50
CA GLY A 786 18.66 22.54 8.90
C GLY A 786 19.21 23.80 9.56
N CYS A 787 19.86 24.68 8.78
CA CYS A 787 20.34 26.00 9.23
C CYS A 787 19.26 27.08 9.23
N HIS A 788 18.10 26.83 8.59
CA HIS A 788 16.95 27.74 8.54
C HIS A 788 15.86 27.40 9.57
N VAL A 789 16.09 26.43 10.46
CA VAL A 789 15.17 26.14 11.57
C VAL A 789 15.48 27.06 12.75
N ILE A 790 14.62 28.05 12.98
CA ILE A 790 14.68 28.90 14.18
C ILE A 790 13.53 28.47 15.11
N GLY A 791 13.86 27.78 16.21
CA GLY A 791 12.85 27.27 17.12
C GLY A 791 12.00 26.13 16.50
N LYS A 792 10.67 26.24 16.54
CA LYS A 792 9.72 25.22 16.02
C LYS A 792 9.25 25.48 14.57
N VAL A 793 9.76 26.52 13.89
CA VAL A 793 9.30 26.92 12.54
C VAL A 793 10.51 27.08 11.61
N SER A 794 10.36 26.64 10.36
CA SER A 794 11.37 26.74 9.31
C SER A 794 11.32 28.14 8.67
N SER A 795 11.98 29.12 9.29
CA SER A 795 11.95 30.52 8.84
C SER A 795 13.16 31.33 9.30
N GLY A 796 14.36 30.74 9.23
CA GLY A 796 15.61 31.51 9.27
C GLY A 796 15.70 32.47 8.07
N PRO A 797 16.42 33.60 8.18
CA PRO A 797 16.51 34.58 7.11
C PRO A 797 16.97 33.88 5.82
N ASP A 798 16.23 34.10 4.73
CA ASP A 798 16.67 33.66 3.41
C ASP A 798 18.03 34.33 3.12
N LEU A 799 19.09 33.55 2.98
CA LEU A 799 20.43 34.07 2.67
C LEU A 799 20.63 34.25 1.16
N VAL A 800 19.70 33.77 0.33
CA VAL A 800 19.72 33.98 -1.12
C VAL A 800 19.53 35.47 -1.39
N GLY A 801 20.45 36.06 -2.15
CA GLY A 801 20.39 37.49 -2.52
C GLY A 801 20.72 38.46 -1.37
N VAL A 802 21.14 37.98 -0.19
CA VAL A 802 21.44 38.84 0.96
C VAL A 802 22.59 39.82 0.68
N LEU A 803 23.54 39.42 -0.18
CA LEU A 803 24.61 40.30 -0.65
C LEU A 803 24.07 41.49 -1.45
N SER A 804 22.92 41.34 -2.09
CA SER A 804 22.25 42.38 -2.89
C SER A 804 21.27 43.23 -2.08
N ARG A 805 20.76 42.71 -0.95
CA ARG A 805 19.77 43.39 -0.10
C ARG A 805 20.39 44.27 0.99
N HIS A 806 21.69 44.18 1.21
CA HIS A 806 22.41 44.94 2.22
C HIS A 806 23.59 45.70 1.61
N GLU A 807 23.69 46.98 1.93
CA GLU A 807 24.77 47.88 1.49
C GLU A 807 26.17 47.38 1.90
N ASN A 808 26.24 46.48 2.89
CA ASN A 808 27.45 45.74 3.29
C ASN A 808 27.13 44.25 3.53
N GLY A 809 26.52 43.60 2.55
CA GLY A 809 26.01 42.22 2.69
C GLY A 809 27.03 41.20 3.18
N GLU A 810 28.28 41.28 2.75
CA GLU A 810 29.35 40.37 3.24
C GLU A 810 29.60 40.55 4.75
N LYS A 811 29.64 41.80 5.22
CA LYS A 811 29.81 42.12 6.65
C LYS A 811 28.59 41.69 7.44
N TRP A 812 27.40 41.88 6.89
CA TRP A 812 26.15 41.46 7.51
C TRP A 812 26.08 39.93 7.66
N VAL A 813 26.39 39.19 6.60
CA VAL A 813 26.46 37.71 6.63
C VAL A 813 27.52 37.23 7.61
N LYS A 814 28.70 37.87 7.63
CA LYS A 814 29.74 37.55 8.60
C LYS A 814 29.27 37.77 10.04
N GLN A 815 28.57 38.89 10.33
CA GLN A 815 28.01 39.14 11.66
C GLN A 815 26.91 38.14 12.02
N TRP A 816 26.05 37.79 11.07
CA TRP A 816 25.03 36.76 11.25
C TRP A 816 25.62 35.39 11.56
N ILE A 817 26.65 34.96 10.83
CA ILE A 817 27.32 33.66 11.04
C ILE A 817 28.09 33.63 12.37
N MET A 818 28.76 34.73 12.72
CA MET A 818 29.66 34.76 13.88
C MET A 818 28.93 35.07 15.20
N HIS A 819 27.83 35.83 15.14
CA HIS A 819 27.08 36.33 16.30
C HIS A 819 25.56 36.33 16.06
N PRO A 820 24.96 35.21 15.64
CA PRO A 820 23.52 35.15 15.33
C PRO A 820 22.66 35.57 16.53
N GLU A 821 23.10 35.28 17.76
CA GLU A 821 22.40 35.61 19.00
C GLU A 821 22.22 37.11 19.21
N LYS A 822 23.16 37.93 18.74
CA LYS A 822 23.09 39.40 18.83
C LYS A 822 22.28 40.03 17.71
N MET A 823 21.97 39.24 16.68
CA MET A 823 21.28 39.70 15.48
C MET A 823 19.78 39.34 15.50
N TYR A 824 19.32 38.54 16.46
CA TYR A 824 17.89 38.17 16.60
C TYR A 824 16.97 39.38 16.77
N ASP A 825 17.40 40.38 17.52
CA ASP A 825 16.60 41.59 17.74
C ASP A 825 16.66 42.58 16.58
N ASN A 826 17.44 42.28 15.54
CA ASN A 826 17.54 43.14 14.36
C ASN A 826 16.16 43.25 13.68
N PRO A 827 15.67 44.47 13.39
CA PRO A 827 14.38 44.69 12.74
C PRO A 827 14.19 43.89 11.44
N TYR A 828 15.26 43.72 10.67
CA TYR A 828 15.24 42.92 9.43
C TYR A 828 14.99 41.42 9.72
N ILE A 829 15.67 40.86 10.72
CA ILE A 829 15.48 39.47 11.14
C ILE A 829 14.09 39.27 11.77
N LYS A 830 13.63 40.22 12.60
CA LYS A 830 12.27 40.22 13.16
C LYS A 830 11.20 40.27 12.07
N SER A 831 11.42 41.05 11.01
CA SER A 831 10.47 41.12 9.89
C SER A 831 10.35 39.81 9.08
N MET A 832 11.38 38.95 9.13
CA MET A 832 11.37 37.65 8.45
C MET A 832 10.93 36.49 9.36
N THR A 833 10.92 36.68 10.68
CA THR A 833 10.61 35.63 11.68
C THR A 833 9.23 35.79 12.34
N ASN A 834 8.60 36.96 12.25
CA ASN A 834 7.24 37.23 12.76
C ASN A 834 6.14 36.94 11.71
N TYR A 835 6.18 35.78 11.06
CA TYR A 835 5.10 35.28 10.20
C TYR A 835 4.33 34.13 10.85
#